data_AF-A0A9P7MB95-F1
#
_entry.id   AF-A0A9P7MB95-F1
#
_cell.length_a   1.000
_cell.length_b   1.000
_cell.length_c   1.000
_cell.angle_alpha   90.00
_cell.angle_beta   90.00
_cell.angle_gamma   90.00
#
_symmetry.space_group_name_H-M   'P 1'
#
loop_
_entity.id
_entity.type
_entity.pdbx_description
1 polymer ?
#
loop_
_entity_poly.entity_id
_entity_poly.type
_entity_poly.pdbx_seq_one_letter_code
_entity_poly.pdbx_strand_id
1 'polypeptide(L)'
;MSSSSSKRRKLEGEPLPPSPASAASAVSAVSALAARRRLGVSAVQSQHSSPEPATPSTNSFSALQSPKPKRRSDRTQSPRVSAKQAFVRRKDANRPSTGCIDQAPQGASQALDVVALVTKSSVSSPQSHNISHSSFQVSDVKHRKIGDGGLEVSLDEGERFIVLGCFGIRVVVGEVTIAGATLRSSENILWVYATHCLAVPVIRTTQDSRLQFHNDTSSTHLRKLGRLSPLLRRLWNEPSESNHNEKRTFRFIGTSSDAPKRCAIQELVSPPEWNKLLASVTPTMSSGNEYSGFICGPKSAGKSTFARLLTNRLLTTSLGDSKAVMVLDLDPGQPEFTPPGTLSLIRVSLPNLGVPFTHTSFGDPGNTIVRCHALASVTPASSPDLFIACAIDLYEFYQRLHRRCPLIINTPGWILGTGLDLLVALITKLRPTQVIYMSEEGPTDVVETLQEATRHEFSTLPSQPSDVMSRTSAHFRSMQMMSYFHSQVLPVESRTAKKTSFIKWLAQPLSHNRPYVVQYEGNTQGILGILSYDCQTPPNLLADSINGAILAIVEIEASTAFREIDGTKILNGDGEREADVEISRTPEGLPLIANATDGTLDPRYCHTIGLALVRGIDAPNKSLQVVTPLPLSTFENIQSKGASIVLVHGSFDTPSWAYTEDMYMQTNPDDTATEKDLEMSEADSSEDDSEVIDSSTGQASRAYVGNVSTVPWIETLRGDQKRPVGSRVWRVRRDLGRNNGD
;
A
#
# COMPACT_ATOMS: atom_id res chain seq x y z
N MET A 1 -29.15 -17.78 -55.30
CA MET A 1 -29.36 -19.05 -56.02
C MET A 1 -28.02 -19.56 -56.50
N SER A 2 -27.79 -20.87 -56.37
CA SER A 2 -26.70 -21.71 -56.93
C SER A 2 -25.26 -21.26 -56.66
N SER A 3 -24.53 -21.88 -55.72
CA SER A 3 -23.76 -23.15 -55.90
C SER A 3 -22.66 -22.99 -56.97
N SER A 4 -21.39 -23.33 -56.76
CA SER A 4 -20.88 -24.57 -56.20
C SER A 4 -19.34 -24.52 -56.19
N SER A 5 -18.79 -25.15 -55.16
CA SER A 5 -17.45 -25.75 -55.02
C SER A 5 -16.66 -26.13 -56.29
N SER A 6 -15.32 -26.06 -56.19
CA SER A 6 -14.48 -27.28 -56.20
C SER A 6 -12.99 -26.98 -55.96
N LYS A 7 -12.37 -27.87 -55.16
CA LYS A 7 -10.95 -27.97 -54.79
C LYS A 7 -10.12 -28.65 -55.88
N ARG A 8 -8.83 -28.31 -55.99
CA ARG A 8 -7.62 -29.17 -56.24
C ARG A 8 -6.53 -28.32 -56.93
N ARG A 9 -5.23 -28.54 -56.83
CA ARG A 9 -4.29 -29.22 -55.92
C ARG A 9 -2.89 -28.85 -56.48
N LYS A 10 -1.97 -28.45 -55.60
CA LYS A 10 -0.50 -28.40 -55.70
C LYS A 10 0.18 -28.98 -56.96
N LEU A 11 1.11 -28.22 -57.56
CA LEU A 11 2.37 -28.71 -58.16
C LEU A 11 3.42 -27.59 -58.20
N GLU A 12 4.65 -27.98 -57.89
CA GLU A 12 5.85 -27.18 -57.61
C GLU A 12 6.47 -26.53 -58.86
N GLY A 13 7.11 -25.38 -58.64
CA GLY A 13 8.03 -24.73 -59.57
C GLY A 13 8.83 -23.65 -58.84
N GLU A 14 10.07 -23.98 -58.48
CA GLU A 14 11.14 -23.04 -58.04
C GLU A 14 11.88 -22.46 -59.28
N PRO A 15 12.79 -21.47 -59.13
CA PRO A 15 12.75 -20.30 -58.27
C PRO A 15 13.12 -19.00 -59.06
N LEU A 16 12.62 -17.85 -58.61
CA LEU A 16 13.12 -16.52 -59.02
C LEU A 16 13.43 -15.69 -57.77
N PRO A 17 14.43 -14.81 -57.83
CA PRO A 17 15.23 -14.39 -56.67
C PRO A 17 14.50 -13.39 -55.76
N PRO A 18 14.74 -13.43 -54.43
CA PRO A 18 14.12 -12.49 -53.50
C PRO A 18 14.85 -11.13 -53.49
N SER A 19 14.04 -10.07 -53.56
CA SER A 19 14.40 -8.71 -53.19
C SER A 19 14.64 -8.60 -51.67
N PRO A 20 15.46 -7.64 -51.21
CA PRO A 20 15.92 -7.61 -49.83
C PRO A 20 14.82 -7.11 -48.89
N ALA A 21 14.31 -8.02 -48.06
CA ALA A 21 13.56 -7.69 -46.87
C ALA A 21 14.51 -7.35 -45.71
N SER A 22 14.13 -6.31 -45.00
CA SER A 22 14.65 -5.82 -43.72
C SER A 22 14.89 -6.93 -42.69
N ALA A 23 16.17 -7.15 -42.35
CA ALA A 23 16.58 -7.85 -41.14
C ALA A 23 17.12 -6.82 -40.14
N ALA A 24 16.22 -6.19 -39.37
CA ALA A 24 16.60 -5.53 -38.13
C ALA A 24 16.27 -6.48 -36.97
N SER A 25 17.32 -7.11 -36.47
CA SER A 25 17.33 -8.00 -35.32
C SER A 25 16.70 -7.32 -34.09
N ALA A 26 15.73 -8.02 -33.50
CA ALA A 26 15.26 -7.77 -32.14
C ALA A 26 16.39 -8.06 -31.15
N VAL A 27 17.11 -7.03 -30.74
CA VAL A 27 18.05 -7.08 -29.61
C VAL A 27 17.22 -6.91 -28.34
N SER A 28 17.11 -8.00 -27.59
CA SER A 28 16.49 -8.03 -26.26
C SER A 28 17.14 -7.02 -25.31
N ALA A 29 16.31 -6.26 -24.59
CA ALA A 29 16.67 -5.22 -23.62
C ALA A 29 17.60 -5.69 -22.48
N VAL A 30 17.79 -7.01 -22.33
CA VAL A 30 18.71 -7.60 -21.35
C VAL A 30 20.19 -7.39 -21.73
N SER A 31 20.52 -7.15 -23.02
CA SER A 31 21.92 -6.98 -23.45
C SER A 31 22.51 -5.57 -23.22
N ALA A 32 21.68 -4.52 -23.12
CA ALA A 32 22.17 -3.15 -22.92
C ALA A 32 22.72 -2.91 -21.50
N LEU A 33 22.11 -3.56 -20.50
CA LEU A 33 22.51 -3.50 -19.09
C LEU A 33 23.79 -4.31 -18.82
N ALA A 34 23.95 -5.45 -19.52
CA ALA A 34 25.19 -6.23 -19.49
C ALA A 34 26.35 -5.52 -20.20
N ALA A 35 26.08 -4.75 -21.26
CA ALA A 35 27.09 -3.95 -21.97
C ALA A 35 27.61 -2.77 -21.13
N ARG A 36 26.73 -2.09 -20.37
CA ARG A 36 27.14 -1.01 -19.45
C ARG A 36 28.00 -1.48 -18.29
N ARG A 37 27.74 -2.68 -17.75
CA ARG A 37 28.59 -3.31 -16.71
C ARG A 37 30.00 -3.65 -17.20
N ARG A 38 30.20 -3.87 -18.52
CA ARG A 38 31.52 -4.16 -19.10
C ARG A 38 32.36 -2.90 -19.37
N LEU A 39 31.71 -1.75 -19.59
CA LEU A 39 32.41 -0.49 -19.87
C LEU A 39 32.87 0.24 -18.59
N GLY A 40 32.19 0.03 -17.46
CA GLY A 40 32.59 0.59 -16.16
C GLY A 40 33.82 -0.05 -15.52
N VAL A 41 34.20 -1.26 -15.95
CA VAL A 41 35.38 -1.98 -15.41
C VAL A 41 36.67 -1.62 -16.18
N SER A 42 36.55 -1.06 -17.40
CA SER A 42 37.71 -0.73 -18.24
C SER A 42 38.30 0.66 -18.00
N ALA A 43 37.72 1.49 -17.12
CA ALA A 43 38.18 2.86 -16.87
C ALA A 43 39.12 3.02 -15.66
N VAL A 44 39.46 1.96 -14.92
CA VAL A 44 40.23 2.04 -13.67
C VAL A 44 41.65 1.46 -13.76
N GLN A 45 42.11 1.00 -14.93
CA GLN A 45 43.49 0.49 -15.08
C GLN A 45 44.20 1.08 -16.29
N SER A 46 44.79 2.26 -16.11
CA SER A 46 45.95 2.69 -16.90
C SER A 46 46.91 3.51 -16.05
N GLN A 47 47.74 2.82 -15.26
CA GLN A 47 49.12 3.23 -14.93
C GLN A 47 49.88 2.07 -14.24
N HIS A 48 51.08 1.78 -14.77
CA HIS A 48 52.18 0.94 -14.25
C HIS A 48 52.23 -0.61 -14.46
N SER A 49 53.01 -0.98 -15.49
CA SER A 49 53.98 -2.09 -15.73
C SER A 49 54.25 -3.26 -14.75
N SER A 50 53.95 -4.51 -15.22
CA SER A 50 54.71 -5.81 -15.30
C SER A 50 55.50 -6.45 -14.11
N PRO A 51 55.78 -7.80 -14.09
CA PRO A 51 54.89 -8.99 -14.26
C PRO A 51 55.12 -10.21 -13.28
N GLU A 52 54.04 -11.01 -13.10
CA GLU A 52 53.91 -12.50 -12.82
C GLU A 52 54.32 -13.22 -11.50
N PRO A 53 53.76 -14.42 -11.15
CA PRO A 53 52.65 -15.21 -11.76
C PRO A 53 51.50 -15.65 -10.79
N ALA A 54 50.49 -16.27 -11.40
CA ALA A 54 49.10 -16.43 -10.98
C ALA A 54 48.72 -17.65 -10.10
N THR A 55 47.60 -17.50 -9.36
CA THR A 55 46.61 -18.57 -9.04
C THR A 55 45.19 -17.99 -8.94
N PRO A 56 44.14 -18.61 -9.49
CA PRO A 56 42.81 -18.01 -9.58
C PRO A 56 41.94 -18.31 -8.36
N SER A 57 41.43 -17.26 -7.69
CA SER A 57 40.32 -17.36 -6.74
C SER A 57 38.99 -17.17 -7.48
N THR A 58 38.17 -18.22 -7.50
CA THR A 58 36.82 -18.22 -8.07
C THR A 58 35.84 -17.44 -7.19
N ASN A 59 35.20 -16.43 -7.77
CA ASN A 59 34.00 -15.77 -7.24
C ASN A 59 32.82 -16.75 -7.17
N SER A 60 32.24 -16.92 -5.98
CA SER A 60 31.00 -17.65 -5.77
C SER A 60 29.82 -16.68 -5.55
N PHE A 61 29.06 -16.40 -6.62
CA PHE A 61 27.75 -15.76 -6.56
C PHE A 61 26.78 -16.64 -7.38
N SER A 62 26.05 -17.53 -6.71
CA SER A 62 24.83 -18.19 -7.22
C SER A 62 24.33 -19.20 -6.18
N ALA A 63 23.32 -18.84 -5.38
CA ALA A 63 22.52 -19.82 -4.64
C ALA A 63 21.15 -19.23 -4.24
N LEU A 64 20.20 -19.17 -5.18
CA LEU A 64 18.75 -19.19 -4.91
C LEU A 64 18.04 -19.82 -6.12
N GLN A 65 18.14 -21.15 -6.25
CA GLN A 65 17.24 -21.94 -7.09
C GLN A 65 16.99 -23.30 -6.42
N SER A 66 15.80 -23.47 -5.86
CA SER A 66 15.27 -24.77 -5.45
C SER A 66 14.67 -25.50 -6.67
N PRO A 67 15.10 -26.73 -7.02
CA PRO A 67 14.56 -27.42 -8.18
C PRO A 67 13.34 -28.31 -7.86
N LYS A 68 12.31 -28.25 -8.71
CA LYS A 68 11.21 -29.24 -8.79
C LYS A 68 11.65 -30.47 -9.63
N PRO A 69 11.26 -31.70 -9.29
CA PRO A 69 11.78 -32.90 -9.95
C PRO A 69 11.00 -33.25 -11.23
N LYS A 70 11.73 -33.63 -12.29
CA LYS A 70 11.21 -34.34 -13.47
C LYS A 70 11.64 -35.80 -13.46
N ARG A 71 10.68 -36.68 -13.75
CA ARG A 71 10.83 -38.11 -14.02
C ARG A 71 11.64 -38.39 -15.29
N ARG A 72 12.59 -39.33 -15.23
CA ARG A 72 12.86 -40.43 -16.20
C ARG A 72 14.04 -41.26 -15.69
N SER A 73 13.78 -42.50 -15.27
CA SER A 73 14.20 -43.75 -15.95
C SER A 73 15.71 -43.88 -16.16
N ASP A 74 16.39 -44.62 -15.29
CA ASP A 74 17.04 -45.86 -15.74
C ASP A 74 17.43 -46.80 -14.60
N ARG A 75 17.34 -48.09 -14.92
CA ARG A 75 17.66 -49.26 -14.11
C ARG A 75 19.17 -49.38 -13.91
N THR A 76 19.63 -49.74 -12.70
CA THR A 76 20.39 -51.00 -12.45
C THR A 76 20.79 -51.19 -10.97
N GLN A 77 20.38 -52.35 -10.44
CA GLN A 77 21.09 -53.28 -9.54
C GLN A 77 21.68 -52.80 -8.17
N SER A 78 20.97 -53.19 -7.10
CA SER A 78 21.36 -53.92 -5.86
C SER A 78 22.85 -54.09 -5.45
N PRO A 79 23.21 -54.43 -4.16
CA PRO A 79 22.38 -54.75 -2.99
C PRO A 79 22.78 -54.07 -1.65
N ARG A 80 21.86 -54.16 -0.67
CA ARG A 80 22.05 -53.88 0.76
C ARG A 80 22.69 -55.07 1.49
N VAL A 81 23.64 -54.82 2.42
CA VAL A 81 23.77 -55.56 3.71
C VAL A 81 24.34 -54.65 4.82
N SER A 82 23.57 -54.54 5.91
CA SER A 82 23.84 -54.34 7.36
C SER A 82 24.88 -53.36 7.93
N ALA A 83 24.45 -52.54 8.90
CA ALA A 83 24.76 -52.63 10.36
C ALA A 83 24.37 -51.30 11.06
N LYS A 84 23.40 -51.29 11.99
CA LYS A 84 23.54 -51.29 13.46
C LYS A 84 24.38 -50.15 14.08
N GLN A 85 23.72 -49.27 14.83
CA GLN A 85 24.04 -48.79 16.21
C GLN A 85 23.08 -47.62 16.54
N ALA A 86 22.09 -47.78 17.43
CA ALA A 86 22.14 -47.72 18.89
C ALA A 86 22.23 -46.28 19.46
N PHE A 87 21.14 -45.79 20.06
CA PHE A 87 21.22 -44.84 21.17
C PHE A 87 20.18 -45.15 22.24
N VAL A 88 20.63 -45.11 23.48
CA VAL A 88 20.01 -45.55 24.72
C VAL A 88 19.23 -44.41 25.37
N ARG A 89 18.03 -44.69 25.90
CA ARG A 89 17.44 -43.93 27.02
C ARG A 89 16.89 -44.91 28.08
N ARG A 90 17.39 -44.72 29.31
CA ARG A 90 16.99 -45.36 30.58
C ARG A 90 15.61 -44.84 31.03
N LYS A 91 14.68 -45.75 31.38
CA LYS A 91 14.17 -46.08 32.75
C LYS A 91 13.34 -44.96 33.40
N ASP A 92 12.19 -45.18 34.04
CA ASP A 92 11.70 -46.37 34.78
C ASP A 92 10.17 -46.52 34.70
N ALA A 93 9.73 -47.72 35.06
CA ALA A 93 8.38 -48.26 35.02
C ALA A 93 7.64 -48.15 36.36
N ASN A 94 6.32 -48.34 36.35
CA ASN A 94 5.74 -49.39 37.19
C ASN A 94 4.39 -49.92 36.64
N ARG A 95 4.30 -51.25 36.71
CA ARG A 95 3.24 -52.21 36.31
C ARG A 95 2.14 -52.30 37.42
N PRO A 96 1.14 -53.22 37.40
CA PRO A 96 0.83 -54.28 36.40
C PRO A 96 -0.67 -54.43 36.02
N SER A 97 -0.93 -55.09 34.89
CA SER A 97 -2.08 -56.01 34.79
C SER A 97 -1.66 -57.25 33.98
N THR A 98 -1.97 -58.42 34.53
CA THR A 98 -1.64 -59.77 34.05
C THR A 98 -2.87 -60.44 33.47
N GLY A 99 -2.70 -61.22 32.40
CA GLY A 99 -3.65 -62.26 32.02
C GLY A 99 -3.71 -62.58 30.53
N CYS A 100 -2.74 -63.36 30.04
CA CYS A 100 -2.84 -64.13 28.79
C CYS A 100 -3.85 -65.28 28.95
N ILE A 101 -4.52 -65.66 27.86
CA ILE A 101 -4.71 -67.08 27.47
C ILE A 101 -4.51 -67.22 25.95
N ASP A 102 -3.69 -68.20 25.60
CA ASP A 102 -3.28 -68.65 24.27
C ASP A 102 -4.41 -69.27 23.44
N GLN A 103 -4.27 -69.25 22.11
CA GLN A 103 -4.20 -70.46 21.26
C GLN A 103 -4.14 -70.12 19.75
N ALA A 104 -3.08 -70.59 19.09
CA ALA A 104 -3.00 -70.90 17.65
C ALA A 104 -3.29 -72.43 17.47
N PRO A 105 -3.36 -73.09 16.27
CA PRO A 105 -2.75 -72.71 14.98
C PRO A 105 -3.42 -73.25 13.67
N GLN A 106 -2.71 -73.09 12.52
CA GLN A 106 -2.82 -73.80 11.20
C GLN A 106 -4.07 -73.50 10.34
N GLY A 107 -4.10 -73.27 9.03
CA GLY A 107 -3.28 -73.49 7.81
C GLY A 107 -4.34 -73.78 6.71
N ALA A 108 -4.46 -73.15 5.53
CA ALA A 108 -3.60 -73.18 4.36
C ALA A 108 -4.24 -72.37 3.20
N SER A 109 -3.38 -71.95 2.27
CA SER A 109 -3.54 -71.38 0.91
C SER A 109 -4.92 -71.24 0.26
N GLN A 110 -5.16 -70.06 -0.33
CA GLN A 110 -5.53 -69.91 -1.75
C GLN A 110 -5.31 -68.45 -2.21
N ALA A 111 -4.65 -68.31 -3.36
CA ALA A 111 -4.43 -67.03 -4.05
C ALA A 111 -5.71 -66.56 -4.74
N LEU A 112 -5.99 -65.25 -4.72
CA LEU A 112 -6.83 -64.53 -5.69
C LEU A 112 -6.68 -63.01 -5.49
N ASP A 113 -6.72 -62.29 -6.60
CA ASP A 113 -6.49 -60.85 -6.79
C ASP A 113 -7.18 -59.92 -5.79
N VAL A 114 -6.43 -58.92 -5.29
CA VAL A 114 -7.01 -57.74 -4.62
C VAL A 114 -6.72 -56.48 -5.45
N VAL A 115 -7.74 -56.13 -6.24
CA VAL A 115 -8.03 -54.77 -6.69
C VAL A 115 -8.21 -53.91 -5.44
N ALA A 116 -7.29 -52.96 -5.21
CA ALA A 116 -7.41 -51.98 -4.14
C ALA A 116 -8.53 -50.98 -4.45
N LEU A 117 -9.74 -51.28 -3.99
CA LEU A 117 -10.85 -50.36 -3.89
C LEU A 117 -10.54 -49.33 -2.81
N VAL A 118 -10.32 -48.09 -3.26
CA VAL A 118 -10.33 -46.87 -2.45
C VAL A 118 -11.70 -46.76 -1.79
N THR A 119 -11.77 -47.09 -0.50
CA THR A 119 -12.91 -46.77 0.34
C THR A 119 -12.93 -45.26 0.55
N LYS A 120 -13.95 -44.61 -0.02
CA LYS A 120 -14.36 -43.25 0.29
C LYS A 120 -14.62 -43.15 1.79
N SER A 121 -13.67 -42.65 2.55
CA SER A 121 -13.96 -42.06 3.85
C SER A 121 -14.77 -40.79 3.58
N SER A 122 -15.99 -40.79 4.10
CA SER A 122 -16.89 -39.65 4.11
C SER A 122 -16.15 -38.42 4.63
N VAL A 123 -16.02 -37.42 3.75
CA VAL A 123 -15.70 -36.05 4.12
C VAL A 123 -16.77 -35.59 5.11
N SER A 124 -16.43 -35.57 6.39
CA SER A 124 -17.16 -34.76 7.35
C SER A 124 -17.06 -33.31 6.86
N SER A 125 -18.20 -32.71 6.55
CA SER A 125 -18.30 -31.26 6.32
C SER A 125 -17.54 -30.52 7.44
N PRO A 126 -16.78 -29.46 7.13
CA PRO A 126 -16.16 -28.67 8.18
C PRO A 126 -17.30 -28.13 9.04
N GLN A 127 -17.35 -28.56 10.31
CA GLN A 127 -18.20 -27.90 11.30
C GLN A 127 -17.71 -26.45 11.36
N SER A 128 -18.51 -25.52 10.88
CA SER A 128 -18.26 -24.09 11.04
C SER A 128 -18.29 -23.79 12.54
N HIS A 129 -17.13 -23.77 13.19
CA HIS A 129 -17.02 -23.26 14.54
C HIS A 129 -17.47 -21.80 14.50
N ASN A 130 -18.63 -21.49 15.11
CA ASN A 130 -19.07 -20.12 15.25
C ASN A 130 -18.09 -19.41 16.19
N ILE A 131 -17.28 -18.52 15.63
CA ILE A 131 -16.32 -17.72 16.40
C ILE A 131 -17.11 -16.61 17.11
N SER A 132 -16.96 -16.50 18.43
CA SER A 132 -17.56 -15.42 19.21
C SER A 132 -16.65 -14.19 19.15
N HIS A 133 -17.21 -13.07 18.70
CA HIS A 133 -16.53 -11.78 18.55
C HIS A 133 -16.96 -10.73 19.57
N SER A 134 -18.03 -11.03 20.31
CA SER A 134 -18.56 -10.22 21.40
C SER A 134 -18.77 -11.07 22.65
N SER A 135 -18.63 -10.46 23.82
CA SER A 135 -19.04 -11.05 25.11
C SER A 135 -20.55 -10.98 25.35
N PHE A 136 -21.27 -10.18 24.56
CA PHE A 136 -22.72 -10.02 24.64
C PHE A 136 -23.38 -10.01 23.26
N GLN A 137 -24.67 -10.36 23.18
CA GLN A 137 -25.52 -9.98 22.05
C GLN A 137 -26.22 -8.66 22.37
N VAL A 138 -26.40 -7.78 21.37
CA VAL A 138 -27.05 -6.47 21.58
C VAL A 138 -28.46 -6.62 22.17
N SER A 139 -29.16 -7.73 21.86
CA SER A 139 -30.45 -8.09 22.46
C SER A 139 -30.41 -8.26 23.98
N ASP A 140 -29.26 -8.69 24.49
CA ASP A 140 -29.11 -9.13 25.88
C ASP A 140 -28.76 -7.95 26.80
N VAL A 141 -28.42 -6.81 26.21
CA VAL A 141 -27.96 -5.61 26.90
C VAL A 141 -29.01 -4.52 26.84
N LYS A 142 -29.13 -3.73 27.92
CA LYS A 142 -29.98 -2.54 27.96
C LYS A 142 -29.57 -1.55 26.88
N HIS A 143 -30.39 -1.44 25.84
CA HIS A 143 -30.17 -0.54 24.73
C HIS A 143 -31.40 0.35 24.48
N ARG A 144 -31.14 1.57 23.98
CA ARG A 144 -32.18 2.53 23.60
C ARG A 144 -31.84 3.13 22.25
N LYS A 145 -32.83 3.25 21.37
CA LYS A 145 -32.68 4.02 20.12
C LYS A 145 -32.56 5.51 20.43
N ILE A 146 -31.59 6.18 19.82
CA ILE A 146 -31.44 7.64 19.88
C ILE A 146 -31.85 8.25 18.54
N GLY A 147 -32.15 9.55 18.52
CA GLY A 147 -32.53 10.25 17.29
C GLY A 147 -31.42 10.13 16.24
N ASP A 148 -31.78 10.07 14.94
CA ASP A 148 -30.93 9.72 13.77
C ASP A 148 -30.77 8.21 13.47
N GLY A 149 -31.37 7.33 14.28
CA GLY A 149 -31.23 5.88 14.13
C GLY A 149 -29.98 5.30 14.81
N GLY A 150 -29.29 6.10 15.63
CA GLY A 150 -28.22 5.67 16.51
C GLY A 150 -28.71 4.79 17.66
N LEU A 151 -27.75 4.25 18.40
CA LEU A 151 -27.98 3.32 19.51
C LEU A 151 -27.21 3.74 20.75
N GLU A 152 -27.90 3.82 21.89
CA GLU A 152 -27.29 3.91 23.21
C GLU A 152 -27.28 2.53 23.87
N VAL A 153 -26.15 2.10 24.41
CA VAL A 153 -25.98 0.81 25.11
C VAL A 153 -25.35 1.03 26.48
N SER A 154 -25.80 0.29 27.48
CA SER A 154 -25.20 0.27 28.83
C SER A 154 -24.49 -1.06 29.04
N LEU A 155 -23.18 -1.01 29.27
CA LEU A 155 -22.30 -2.18 29.31
C LEU A 155 -21.63 -2.27 30.68
N ASP A 156 -21.48 -3.50 31.16
CA ASP A 156 -20.81 -3.80 32.43
C ASP A 156 -19.28 -3.75 32.26
N GLU A 157 -18.54 -3.71 33.36
CA GLU A 157 -17.09 -3.82 33.37
C GLU A 157 -16.58 -5.12 32.72
N GLY A 158 -15.57 -5.02 31.85
CA GLY A 158 -14.91 -6.16 31.22
C GLY A 158 -15.54 -6.65 29.91
N GLU A 159 -16.67 -6.08 29.51
CA GLU A 159 -17.31 -6.37 28.22
C GLU A 159 -16.41 -5.99 27.03
N ARG A 160 -16.39 -6.87 26.02
CA ARG A 160 -15.56 -6.77 24.82
C ARG A 160 -16.40 -7.06 23.58
N PHE A 161 -16.29 -6.22 22.57
CA PHE A 161 -17.05 -6.38 21.32
C PHE A 161 -16.37 -5.68 20.14
N ILE A 162 -16.85 -5.99 18.94
CA ILE A 162 -16.46 -5.31 17.70
C ILE A 162 -17.69 -4.75 16.98
N VAL A 163 -17.47 -3.66 16.25
CA VAL A 163 -18.48 -3.02 15.42
C VAL A 163 -17.91 -2.84 14.03
N LEU A 164 -18.59 -3.38 13.02
CA LEU A 164 -18.22 -3.28 11.62
C LEU A 164 -19.00 -2.14 10.95
N GLY A 165 -18.31 -1.28 10.20
CA GLY A 165 -18.92 -0.19 9.43
C GLY A 165 -18.34 1.19 9.77
N CYS A 166 -19.14 2.22 9.53
CA CYS A 166 -18.78 3.61 9.77
C CYS A 166 -19.71 4.15 10.86
N PHE A 167 -19.16 4.56 12.00
CA PHE A 167 -19.98 5.02 13.12
C PHE A 167 -19.27 6.08 13.95
N GLY A 168 -20.07 6.94 14.58
CA GLY A 168 -19.59 7.83 15.62
C GLY A 168 -19.72 7.16 16.98
N ILE A 169 -18.66 7.13 17.78
CA ILE A 169 -18.69 6.67 19.17
C ILE A 169 -18.61 7.86 20.11
N ARG A 170 -19.47 7.87 21.12
CA ARG A 170 -19.45 8.84 22.22
C ARG A 170 -19.62 8.11 23.55
N VAL A 171 -18.71 8.38 24.49
CA VAL A 171 -18.84 7.89 25.86
C VAL A 171 -19.69 8.89 26.64
N VAL A 172 -20.83 8.43 27.16
CA VAL A 172 -21.72 9.25 28.01
C VAL A 172 -21.28 9.14 29.46
N VAL A 173 -21.06 7.92 29.94
CA VAL A 173 -20.57 7.60 31.29
C VAL A 173 -19.54 6.48 31.17
N GLY A 174 -18.53 6.50 32.03
CA GLY A 174 -17.51 5.45 32.11
C GLY A 174 -16.27 5.72 31.27
N GLU A 175 -15.57 4.64 30.94
CA GLU A 175 -14.32 4.66 30.18
C GLU A 175 -14.24 3.40 29.31
N VAL A 176 -13.78 3.57 28.06
CA VAL A 176 -13.58 2.46 27.12
C VAL A 176 -12.25 2.58 26.41
N THR A 177 -11.74 1.46 25.93
CA THR A 177 -10.55 1.42 25.10
C THR A 177 -10.88 0.92 23.70
N ILE A 178 -10.27 1.54 22.68
CA ILE A 178 -10.41 1.17 21.27
C ILE A 178 -9.10 1.48 20.53
N ALA A 179 -8.51 0.49 19.86
CA ALA A 179 -7.28 0.65 19.07
C ALA A 179 -6.18 1.50 19.75
N GLY A 180 -5.90 1.23 21.03
CA GLY A 180 -4.89 1.95 21.83
C GLY A 180 -5.37 3.25 22.47
N ALA A 181 -6.48 3.82 22.01
CA ALA A 181 -7.09 5.02 22.59
C ALA A 181 -7.89 4.69 23.86
N THR A 182 -7.82 5.56 24.86
CA THR A 182 -8.71 5.57 26.03
C THR A 182 -9.73 6.69 25.88
N LEU A 183 -11.01 6.32 25.76
CA LEU A 183 -12.11 7.27 25.60
C LEU A 183 -12.84 7.44 26.94
N ARG A 184 -12.98 8.69 27.37
CA ARG A 184 -13.71 9.09 28.59
C ARG A 184 -14.97 9.87 28.21
N SER A 185 -15.85 10.10 29.18
CA SER A 185 -17.06 10.90 29.00
C SER A 185 -16.74 12.25 28.33
N SER A 186 -17.42 12.53 27.22
CA SER A 186 -17.19 13.72 26.40
C SER A 186 -18.44 14.07 25.60
N GLU A 187 -18.59 15.35 25.26
CA GLU A 187 -19.59 15.81 24.30
C GLU A 187 -19.21 15.53 22.84
N ASN A 188 -17.91 15.31 22.57
CA ASN A 188 -17.41 15.09 21.22
C ASN A 188 -17.70 13.66 20.74
N ILE A 189 -18.16 13.56 19.50
CA ILE A 189 -18.29 12.28 18.78
C ILE A 189 -16.97 12.01 18.08
N LEU A 190 -16.43 10.80 18.26
CA LEU A 190 -15.27 10.31 17.53
C LEU A 190 -15.71 9.36 16.42
N TRP A 191 -15.25 9.58 15.20
CA TRP A 191 -15.64 8.75 14.05
C TRP A 191 -14.70 7.57 13.89
N VAL A 192 -15.28 6.39 13.65
CA VAL A 192 -14.58 5.11 13.50
C VAL A 192 -14.94 4.53 12.13
N TYR A 193 -13.92 4.17 11.35
CA TYR A 193 -14.06 3.55 10.04
C TYR A 193 -13.51 2.12 10.08
N ALA A 194 -14.35 1.19 10.56
CA ALA A 194 -14.00 -0.20 10.75
C ALA A 194 -14.41 -1.05 9.54
N THR A 195 -13.43 -1.42 8.72
CA THR A 195 -13.60 -2.34 7.58
C THR A 195 -13.02 -3.70 7.89
N HIS A 196 -13.57 -4.75 7.27
CA HIS A 196 -13.05 -6.11 7.43
C HIS A 196 -11.82 -6.43 6.55
N CYS A 197 -11.35 -5.49 5.72
CA CYS A 197 -10.14 -5.71 4.90
C CYS A 197 -8.85 -5.59 5.71
N LEU A 198 -8.94 -5.06 6.92
CA LEU A 198 -7.92 -5.02 7.96
C LEU A 198 -8.55 -5.53 9.25
N ALA A 199 -7.72 -5.71 10.29
CA ALA A 199 -8.19 -6.12 11.60
C ALA A 199 -9.16 -5.08 12.20
N VAL A 200 -10.35 -5.53 12.58
CA VAL A 200 -11.44 -4.70 13.11
C VAL A 200 -11.11 -4.26 14.55
N PRO A 201 -11.17 -2.95 14.88
CA PRO A 201 -10.91 -2.47 16.22
C PRO A 201 -11.82 -3.11 17.27
N VAL A 202 -11.20 -3.65 18.31
CA VAL A 202 -11.89 -4.21 19.48
C VAL A 202 -12.15 -3.10 20.49
N ILE A 203 -13.40 -2.98 20.94
CA ILE A 203 -13.82 -2.07 22.01
C ILE A 203 -13.89 -2.87 23.31
N ARG A 204 -13.33 -2.32 24.39
CA ARG A 204 -13.38 -2.92 25.73
C ARG A 204 -13.81 -1.89 26.77
N THR A 205 -14.72 -2.26 27.66
CA THR A 205 -15.10 -1.46 28.83
C THR A 205 -14.14 -1.72 29.99
N THR A 206 -13.66 -0.67 30.64
CA THR A 206 -12.80 -0.79 31.83
C THR A 206 -13.56 -0.60 33.14
N GLN A 207 -14.82 -0.20 33.05
CA GLN A 207 -15.78 0.00 34.13
C GLN A 207 -17.19 0.05 33.51
N ASP A 208 -18.22 0.02 34.33
CA ASP A 208 -19.61 0.21 33.89
C ASP A 208 -19.73 1.49 33.05
N SER A 209 -20.16 1.33 31.81
CA SER A 209 -20.08 2.38 30.79
C SER A 209 -21.37 2.51 30.00
N ARG A 210 -21.71 3.73 29.62
CA ARG A 210 -22.82 4.02 28.70
C ARG A 210 -22.28 4.68 27.45
N LEU A 211 -22.53 4.03 26.32
CA LEU A 211 -21.99 4.42 25.01
C LEU A 211 -23.11 4.77 24.05
N GLN A 212 -22.89 5.80 23.24
CA GLN A 212 -23.73 6.14 22.10
C GLN A 212 -23.00 5.88 20.79
N PHE A 213 -23.71 5.25 19.86
CA PHE A 213 -23.29 4.95 18.50
C PHE A 213 -24.15 5.74 17.52
N HIS A 214 -23.53 6.57 16.70
CA HIS A 214 -24.16 7.50 15.76
C HIS A 214 -23.93 7.05 14.32
N ASN A 215 -24.89 7.31 13.43
CA ASN A 215 -24.74 6.96 12.02
C ASN A 215 -23.86 7.99 11.28
N ASP A 216 -22.92 7.51 10.47
CA ASP A 216 -22.12 8.38 9.60
C ASP A 216 -22.79 8.56 8.24
N THR A 217 -23.60 9.62 8.10
CA THR A 217 -24.23 9.96 6.82
C THR A 217 -23.22 10.32 5.73
N SER A 218 -22.06 10.87 6.11
CA SER A 218 -21.00 11.28 5.18
C SER A 218 -20.30 10.07 4.53
N SER A 219 -20.17 8.96 5.27
CA SER A 219 -19.58 7.69 4.80
C SER A 219 -20.28 7.09 3.58
N THR A 220 -21.52 7.49 3.31
CA THR A 220 -22.30 7.03 2.15
C THR A 220 -21.53 7.24 0.84
N HIS A 221 -20.79 8.33 0.72
CA HIS A 221 -20.03 8.62 -0.51
C HIS A 221 -18.78 7.75 -0.61
N LEU A 222 -18.04 7.57 0.49
CA LEU A 222 -16.89 6.67 0.55
C LEU A 222 -17.29 5.23 0.15
N ARG A 223 -18.42 4.74 0.67
CA ARG A 223 -18.96 3.42 0.32
C ARG A 223 -19.31 3.28 -1.16
N LYS A 224 -19.78 4.37 -1.79
CA LYS A 224 -20.12 4.38 -3.22
C LYS A 224 -18.90 4.32 -4.13
N LEU A 225 -17.68 4.55 -3.63
CA LEU A 225 -16.46 4.30 -4.42
C LEU A 225 -16.32 2.83 -4.86
N GLY A 226 -16.96 1.89 -4.15
CA GLY A 226 -17.07 0.50 -4.61
C GLY A 226 -17.75 0.36 -5.98
N ARG A 227 -18.53 1.35 -6.44
CA ARG A 227 -19.08 1.36 -7.80
C ARG A 227 -17.99 1.58 -8.86
N LEU A 228 -16.94 2.31 -8.51
CA LEU A 228 -15.85 2.69 -9.40
C LEU A 228 -14.71 1.67 -9.41
N SER A 229 -14.57 0.84 -8.36
CA SER A 229 -13.54 -0.19 -8.31
C SER A 229 -13.94 -1.40 -7.45
N PRO A 230 -13.66 -2.64 -7.92
CA PRO A 230 -13.80 -3.86 -7.12
C PRO A 230 -13.01 -3.82 -5.80
N LEU A 231 -11.86 -3.13 -5.77
CA LEU A 231 -11.02 -3.05 -4.56
C LEU A 231 -11.76 -2.41 -3.38
N LEU A 232 -12.74 -1.54 -3.66
CA LEU A 232 -13.54 -0.81 -2.67
C LEU A 232 -14.95 -1.40 -2.48
N ARG A 233 -15.28 -2.52 -3.15
CA ARG A 233 -16.55 -3.25 -2.97
C ARG A 233 -16.52 -4.11 -1.73
N ARG A 234 -17.71 -4.32 -1.16
CA ARG A 234 -17.96 -5.25 -0.05
C ARG A 234 -16.90 -5.11 1.05
N LEU A 235 -16.69 -3.90 1.56
CA LEU A 235 -15.70 -3.60 2.62
C LEU A 235 -16.31 -3.43 4.01
N TRP A 236 -17.61 -3.16 4.03
CA TRP A 236 -18.35 -2.61 5.15
C TRP A 236 -19.47 -3.58 5.56
N ASN A 237 -20.31 -3.16 6.50
CA ASN A 237 -21.54 -3.89 6.81
C ASN A 237 -22.51 -3.89 5.60
N GLU A 238 -23.05 -5.05 5.27
CA GLU A 238 -24.12 -5.21 4.29
C GLU A 238 -25.50 -5.04 4.96
N PRO A 239 -26.45 -4.30 4.34
CA PRO A 239 -27.81 -4.19 4.88
C PRO A 239 -28.46 -5.57 4.96
N SER A 240 -29.16 -5.85 6.07
CA SER A 240 -29.87 -7.12 6.22
C SER A 240 -31.09 -7.15 5.30
N GLU A 241 -31.27 -8.23 4.54
CA GLU A 241 -32.48 -8.46 3.71
C GLU A 241 -33.77 -8.43 4.56
N SER A 242 -33.67 -8.73 5.86
CA SER A 242 -34.82 -8.85 6.75
C SER A 242 -35.35 -7.53 7.35
N ASN A 243 -34.63 -6.41 7.22
CA ASN A 243 -35.00 -5.14 7.88
C ASN A 243 -34.74 -3.91 6.99
N HIS A 244 -35.60 -3.70 5.99
CA HIS A 244 -35.53 -2.54 5.08
C HIS A 244 -35.71 -1.17 5.77
N ASN A 245 -36.20 -1.13 7.01
CA ASN A 245 -36.52 0.12 7.72
C ASN A 245 -35.39 0.71 8.57
N GLU A 246 -34.28 -0.01 8.81
CA GLU A 246 -33.14 0.52 9.58
C GLU A 246 -31.86 0.54 8.74
N LYS A 247 -31.62 1.65 8.02
CA LYS A 247 -30.36 1.89 7.30
C LYS A 247 -29.25 2.31 8.25
N ARG A 248 -28.78 1.40 9.11
CA ARG A 248 -27.61 1.65 9.96
C ARG A 248 -26.33 1.58 9.13
N THR A 249 -25.43 2.52 9.40
CA THR A 249 -24.09 2.58 8.80
C THR A 249 -23.08 1.68 9.50
N PHE A 250 -23.52 0.93 10.52
CA PHE A 250 -22.70 -0.02 11.27
C PHE A 250 -23.52 -1.22 11.75
N ARG A 251 -22.83 -2.29 12.15
CA ARG A 251 -23.40 -3.51 12.73
C ARG A 251 -22.47 -4.03 13.83
N PHE A 252 -23.04 -4.40 14.98
CA PHE A 252 -22.35 -5.19 15.99
C PHE A 252 -22.17 -6.61 15.50
N ILE A 253 -20.97 -7.17 15.64
CA ILE A 253 -20.70 -8.56 15.26
C ILE A 253 -20.58 -9.36 16.56
N GLY A 254 -21.61 -10.15 16.87
CA GLY A 254 -21.64 -11.00 18.04
C GLY A 254 -20.89 -12.31 17.78
N THR A 255 -21.23 -12.97 16.67
CA THR A 255 -20.56 -14.19 16.19
C THR A 255 -20.23 -14.10 14.71
N SER A 256 -19.49 -15.07 14.20
CA SER A 256 -19.16 -15.17 12.77
C SER A 256 -20.38 -15.22 11.84
N SER A 257 -21.58 -15.53 12.33
CA SER A 257 -22.82 -15.47 11.52
C SER A 257 -23.31 -14.06 11.25
N ASP A 258 -22.90 -13.07 12.05
CA ASP A 258 -23.30 -11.67 11.90
C ASP A 258 -22.45 -10.92 10.86
N ALA A 259 -21.30 -11.51 10.50
CA ALA A 259 -20.40 -11.01 9.48
C ALA A 259 -21.04 -11.09 8.08
N PRO A 260 -20.66 -10.19 7.15
CA PRO A 260 -21.05 -10.32 5.74
C PRO A 260 -20.72 -11.71 5.17
N LYS A 261 -21.53 -12.19 4.22
CA LYS A 261 -21.31 -13.50 3.61
C LYS A 261 -19.92 -13.53 2.95
N ARG A 262 -19.20 -14.66 3.10
CA ARG A 262 -17.85 -14.88 2.53
C ARG A 262 -16.77 -13.91 3.04
N CYS A 263 -17.00 -13.27 4.19
CA CYS A 263 -15.99 -12.47 4.86
C CYS A 263 -15.36 -13.25 6.04
N ALA A 264 -14.04 -13.18 6.17
CA ALA A 264 -13.33 -13.53 7.40
C ALA A 264 -13.10 -12.25 8.23
N ILE A 265 -13.69 -12.18 9.42
CA ILE A 265 -13.45 -11.08 10.35
C ILE A 265 -12.19 -11.38 11.15
N GLN A 266 -11.21 -10.51 11.03
CA GLN A 266 -10.03 -10.50 11.90
C GLN A 266 -10.20 -9.43 12.97
N GLU A 267 -9.97 -9.78 14.23
CA GLU A 267 -9.98 -8.81 15.33
C GLU A 267 -8.60 -8.15 15.48
N LEU A 268 -8.59 -6.87 15.85
CA LEU A 268 -7.36 -6.20 16.23
C LEU A 268 -6.88 -6.71 17.59
N VAL A 269 -5.80 -7.50 17.55
CA VAL A 269 -5.13 -8.06 18.72
C VAL A 269 -3.78 -7.37 18.92
N SER A 270 -3.42 -7.15 20.17
CA SER A 270 -2.12 -6.63 20.57
C SER A 270 -1.50 -7.60 21.58
N PRO A 271 -0.30 -8.15 21.33
CA PRO A 271 0.42 -8.99 22.29
C PRO A 271 0.56 -8.37 23.68
N PRO A 272 0.64 -9.17 24.76
CA PRO A 272 0.94 -8.69 26.11
C PRO A 272 2.20 -7.82 26.17
N GLU A 273 3.23 -8.16 25.41
CA GLU A 273 4.50 -7.45 25.32
C GLU A 273 4.31 -6.05 24.75
N TRP A 274 3.50 -5.92 23.69
CA TRP A 274 3.13 -4.62 23.12
C TRP A 274 2.40 -3.77 24.17
N ASN A 275 1.42 -4.36 24.86
CA ASN A 275 0.66 -3.65 25.91
C ASN A 275 1.55 -3.20 27.07
N LYS A 276 2.53 -4.01 27.47
CA LYS A 276 3.51 -3.66 28.50
C LYS A 276 4.35 -2.45 28.08
N LEU A 277 4.81 -2.40 26.83
CA LEU A 277 5.55 -1.25 26.31
C LEU A 277 4.67 0.00 26.18
N LEU A 278 3.44 -0.13 25.66
CA LEU A 278 2.48 0.97 25.59
C LEU A 278 2.21 1.58 26.98
N ALA A 279 2.14 0.74 28.01
CA ALA A 279 1.96 1.17 29.39
C ALA A 279 3.20 1.85 29.99
N SER A 280 4.42 1.46 29.60
CA SER A 280 5.67 2.04 30.14
C SER A 280 6.01 3.41 29.56
N VAL A 281 5.56 3.71 28.33
CA VAL A 281 5.84 5.01 27.68
C VAL A 281 4.96 6.14 28.26
N THR A 282 3.77 5.79 28.76
CA THR A 282 2.76 6.77 29.23
C THR A 282 3.22 7.64 30.43
N PRO A 283 3.84 7.08 31.50
CA PRO A 283 4.27 7.85 32.69
C PRO A 283 5.45 8.79 32.43
N THR A 284 6.30 8.48 31.44
CA THR A 284 7.51 9.24 31.09
C THR A 284 7.22 10.65 30.58
N MET A 285 5.98 10.89 30.11
CA MET A 285 5.47 12.20 29.69
C MET A 285 5.17 13.15 30.85
N SER A 286 4.85 12.62 32.04
CA SER A 286 4.60 13.42 33.24
C SER A 286 5.88 14.04 33.82
N SER A 287 7.04 13.49 33.46
CA SER A 287 8.38 13.95 33.89
C SER A 287 8.99 15.04 33.00
N GLY A 288 8.31 15.47 31.93
CA GLY A 288 8.80 16.52 31.02
C GLY A 288 9.90 16.06 30.04
N ASN A 289 10.16 14.76 29.92
CA ASN A 289 11.10 14.20 28.95
C ASN A 289 10.45 14.13 27.56
N GLU A 290 11.21 14.50 26.53
CA GLU A 290 10.79 14.42 25.12
C GLU A 290 10.86 12.95 24.66
N TYR A 291 9.73 12.33 24.32
CA TYR A 291 9.72 10.96 23.79
C TYR A 291 9.80 10.97 22.27
N SER A 292 10.71 10.17 21.74
CA SER A 292 10.79 9.82 20.32
C SER A 292 10.97 8.30 20.16
N GLY A 293 9.93 7.63 19.67
CA GLY A 293 9.93 6.19 19.41
C GLY A 293 10.18 5.90 17.94
N PHE A 294 11.27 5.20 17.63
CA PHE A 294 11.64 4.77 16.28
C PHE A 294 11.27 3.31 16.06
N ILE A 295 10.28 3.04 15.21
CA ILE A 295 9.68 1.72 15.00
C ILE A 295 10.21 1.14 13.69
N CYS A 296 10.97 0.06 13.80
CA CYS A 296 11.56 -0.63 12.66
C CYS A 296 11.37 -2.15 12.74
N GLY A 297 11.69 -2.87 11.66
CA GLY A 297 11.48 -4.31 11.56
C GLY A 297 11.02 -4.78 10.18
N PRO A 298 10.94 -6.11 9.96
CA PRO A 298 10.66 -6.67 8.65
C PRO A 298 9.27 -6.28 8.11
N LYS A 299 9.05 -6.53 6.82
CA LYS A 299 7.72 -6.40 6.20
C LYS A 299 6.71 -7.28 6.94
N SER A 300 5.47 -6.82 7.02
CA SER A 300 4.35 -7.53 7.68
C SER A 300 4.51 -7.82 9.18
N ALA A 301 5.50 -7.23 9.86
CA ALA A 301 5.72 -7.45 11.29
C ALA A 301 4.70 -6.81 12.24
N GLY A 302 3.85 -5.89 11.75
CA GLY A 302 2.90 -5.13 12.55
C GLY A 302 3.33 -3.71 12.94
N LYS A 303 4.38 -3.16 12.30
CA LYS A 303 4.92 -1.80 12.55
C LYS A 303 3.86 -0.70 12.55
N SER A 304 3.11 -0.55 11.45
CA SER A 304 2.08 0.49 11.31
C SER A 304 0.95 0.32 12.34
N THR A 305 0.62 -0.94 12.68
CA THR A 305 -0.36 -1.24 13.74
C THR A 305 0.15 -0.78 15.10
N PHE A 306 1.37 -1.14 15.47
CA PHE A 306 1.98 -0.72 16.73
C PHE A 306 2.13 0.82 16.81
N ALA A 307 2.58 1.46 15.73
CA ALA A 307 2.67 2.91 15.62
C ALA A 307 1.32 3.60 15.85
N ARG A 308 0.23 3.06 15.26
CA ARG A 308 -1.14 3.58 15.47
C ARG A 308 -1.60 3.40 16.92
N LEU A 309 -1.40 2.22 17.51
CA LEU A 309 -1.74 1.95 18.91
C LEU A 309 -1.01 2.89 19.87
N LEU A 310 0.30 3.08 19.66
CA LEU A 310 1.13 3.95 20.48
C LEU A 310 0.75 5.43 20.32
N THR A 311 0.51 5.89 19.09
CA THR A 311 0.03 7.25 18.81
C THR A 311 -1.29 7.53 19.53
N ASN A 312 -2.27 6.63 19.40
CA ASN A 312 -3.58 6.74 20.04
C ASN A 312 -3.48 6.71 21.57
N ARG A 313 -2.59 5.86 22.11
CA ARG A 313 -2.35 5.78 23.55
C ARG A 313 -1.77 7.08 24.08
N LEU A 314 -0.70 7.58 23.48
CA LEU A 314 -0.06 8.85 23.87
C LEU A 314 -1.04 10.01 23.81
N LEU A 315 -1.82 10.10 22.73
CA LEU A 315 -2.78 11.19 22.54
C LEU A 315 -3.88 11.22 23.61
N THR A 316 -4.33 10.05 24.08
CA THR A 316 -5.49 9.94 24.99
C THR A 316 -5.12 9.80 26.46
N THR A 317 -3.84 9.60 26.77
CA THR A 317 -3.34 9.48 28.15
C THR A 317 -2.50 10.66 28.60
N SER A 318 -1.99 11.46 27.67
CA SER A 318 -1.24 12.68 28.01
C SER A 318 -2.17 13.70 28.69
N LEU A 319 -1.89 14.00 29.96
CA LEU A 319 -2.65 14.94 30.81
C LEU A 319 -2.18 16.41 30.66
N GLY A 320 -1.30 16.70 29.71
CA GLY A 320 -0.70 18.03 29.51
C GLY A 320 -1.38 18.90 28.45
N ASP A 321 -0.96 20.17 28.37
CA ASP A 321 -1.48 21.19 27.44
C ASP A 321 -1.31 20.83 25.95
N SER A 322 -0.42 19.89 25.61
CA SER A 322 -0.23 19.43 24.23
C SER A 322 -1.17 18.27 23.90
N LYS A 323 -2.30 18.58 23.26
CA LYS A 323 -3.29 17.60 22.76
C LYS A 323 -2.91 16.97 21.42
N ALA A 324 -1.62 16.79 21.14
CA ALA A 324 -1.16 16.30 19.84
C ALA A 324 0.09 15.41 19.95
N VAL A 325 0.19 14.46 19.03
CA VAL A 325 1.36 13.59 18.81
C VAL A 325 1.88 13.85 17.40
N MET A 326 3.19 13.93 17.25
CA MET A 326 3.84 14.05 15.96
C MET A 326 4.14 12.66 15.41
N VAL A 327 3.82 12.43 14.14
CA VAL A 327 4.15 11.20 13.43
C VAL A 327 5.05 11.56 12.26
N LEU A 328 6.25 11.01 12.23
CA LEU A 328 7.16 11.03 11.09
C LEU A 328 7.00 9.70 10.35
N ASP A 329 6.26 9.71 9.25
CA ASP A 329 6.02 8.53 8.43
C ASP A 329 7.03 8.46 7.29
N LEU A 330 7.96 7.51 7.41
CA LEU A 330 9.04 7.28 6.44
C LEU A 330 8.79 6.05 5.56
N ASP A 331 7.59 5.46 5.56
CA ASP A 331 7.26 4.34 4.64
C ASP A 331 6.57 4.87 3.37
N PRO A 332 7.27 5.02 2.24
CA PRO A 332 6.65 5.49 1.00
C PRO A 332 5.73 4.44 0.36
N GLY A 333 5.85 3.17 0.75
CA GLY A 333 5.08 2.08 0.18
C GLY A 333 3.71 1.93 0.83
N GLN A 334 3.61 2.09 2.15
CA GLN A 334 2.33 2.00 2.86
C GLN A 334 2.19 3.12 3.91
N PRO A 335 2.17 4.39 3.47
CA PRO A 335 1.98 5.53 4.36
C PRO A 335 0.60 5.50 5.02
N GLU A 336 0.49 6.06 6.21
CA GLU A 336 -0.75 6.12 6.98
C GLU A 336 -1.63 7.31 6.56
N PHE A 337 -1.06 8.51 6.51
CA PHE A 337 -1.81 9.77 6.41
C PHE A 337 -1.69 10.48 5.07
N THR A 338 -0.77 10.04 4.21
CA THR A 338 -0.49 10.64 2.90
C THR A 338 -0.60 9.61 1.79
N PRO A 339 -0.74 10.03 0.52
CA PRO A 339 -0.75 9.08 -0.60
C PRO A 339 0.59 8.33 -0.74
N PRO A 340 0.59 7.11 -1.29
CA PRO A 340 1.81 6.35 -1.58
C PRO A 340 2.83 7.15 -2.41
N GLY A 341 4.11 6.90 -2.16
CA GLY A 341 5.25 7.58 -2.77
C GLY A 341 5.70 8.85 -2.05
N THR A 342 5.21 9.10 -0.83
CA THR A 342 5.51 10.29 -0.03
C THR A 342 6.05 9.94 1.36
N LEU A 343 6.84 10.86 1.92
CA LEU A 343 7.30 10.86 3.31
C LEU A 343 6.73 12.12 3.98
N SER A 344 6.29 12.02 5.24
CA SER A 344 5.59 13.15 5.85
C SER A 344 5.78 13.28 7.35
N LEU A 345 5.67 14.53 7.82
CA LEU A 345 5.53 14.89 9.22
C LEU A 345 4.09 15.33 9.46
N ILE A 346 3.37 14.60 10.31
CA ILE A 346 1.96 14.80 10.62
C ILE A 346 1.80 15.19 12.08
N ARG A 347 0.96 16.18 12.33
CA ARG A 347 0.44 16.51 13.66
C ARG A 347 -0.93 15.84 13.85
N VAL A 348 -0.94 14.76 14.63
CA VAL A 348 -2.16 14.00 14.94
C VAL A 348 -2.80 14.58 16.20
N SER A 349 -4.04 15.06 16.07
CA SER A 349 -4.78 15.71 17.18
C SER A 349 -6.04 14.96 17.60
N LEU A 350 -6.44 13.95 16.83
CA LEU A 350 -7.56 13.04 17.15
C LEU A 350 -7.10 11.58 17.05
N PRO A 351 -7.67 10.67 17.84
CA PRO A 351 -7.34 9.26 17.72
C PRO A 351 -7.58 8.75 16.30
N ASN A 352 -6.59 8.10 15.71
CA ASN A 352 -6.70 7.48 14.40
C ASN A 352 -7.43 6.14 14.55
N LEU A 353 -8.73 6.16 14.25
CA LEU A 353 -9.65 5.02 14.35
C LEU A 353 -10.20 4.61 12.98
N GLY A 354 -9.46 4.91 11.91
CA GLY A 354 -9.80 4.54 10.55
C GLY A 354 -8.70 3.74 9.87
N VAL A 355 -9.01 3.22 8.70
CA VAL A 355 -8.03 2.59 7.80
C VAL A 355 -7.38 3.66 6.91
N PRO A 356 -6.13 3.48 6.40
CA PRO A 356 -5.36 4.57 5.76
C PRO A 356 -6.10 5.32 4.65
N PHE A 357 -6.86 4.61 3.82
CA PHE A 357 -7.66 5.22 2.75
C PHE A 357 -8.87 6.03 3.24
N THR A 358 -9.06 6.24 4.54
CA THR A 358 -10.14 7.08 5.10
C THR A 358 -9.67 8.47 5.52
N HIS A 359 -8.36 8.73 5.51
CA HIS A 359 -7.77 9.97 6.04
C HIS A 359 -6.50 10.41 5.28
N THR A 360 -6.39 10.06 4.00
CA THR A 360 -5.23 10.36 3.14
C THR A 360 -5.27 11.77 2.51
N SER A 361 -6.12 12.68 2.99
CA SER A 361 -6.33 14.00 2.38
C SER A 361 -5.44 15.08 3.03
N PHE A 362 -4.83 15.94 2.22
CA PHE A 362 -3.92 16.99 2.71
C PHE A 362 -4.58 18.08 3.58
N GLY A 363 -5.92 18.12 3.64
CA GLY A 363 -6.68 19.04 4.50
C GLY A 363 -7.53 18.36 5.55
N ASP A 364 -7.14 17.17 6.01
CA ASP A 364 -7.81 16.48 7.12
C ASP A 364 -7.75 17.33 8.41
N PRO A 365 -8.89 17.72 9.00
CA PRO A 365 -8.92 18.49 10.25
C PRO A 365 -8.34 17.72 11.46
N GLY A 366 -8.38 16.39 11.45
CA GLY A 366 -7.88 15.54 12.54
C GLY A 366 -6.37 15.32 12.48
N ASN A 367 -5.81 15.41 11.26
CA ASN A 367 -4.43 15.05 10.93
C ASN A 367 -3.83 16.15 10.04
N THR A 368 -3.13 17.11 10.64
CA THR A 368 -2.52 18.19 9.87
C THR A 368 -1.15 17.73 9.34
N ILE A 369 -1.00 17.66 8.02
CA ILE A 369 0.31 17.49 7.39
C ILE A 369 1.10 18.78 7.59
N VAL A 370 2.19 18.70 8.35
CA VAL A 370 3.07 19.84 8.63
C VAL A 370 4.06 20.06 7.50
N ARG A 371 4.62 18.97 6.98
CA ARG A 371 5.49 18.96 5.81
C ARG A 371 5.46 17.58 5.15
N CYS A 372 5.64 17.55 3.84
CA CYS A 372 5.59 16.33 3.04
C CYS A 372 6.58 16.42 1.89
N HIS A 373 7.23 15.31 1.55
CA HIS A 373 8.16 15.19 0.43
C HIS A 373 7.80 13.96 -0.41
N ALA A 374 7.70 14.13 -1.72
CA ALA A 374 7.57 13.01 -2.64
C ALA A 374 8.96 12.43 -2.93
N LEU A 375 9.09 11.12 -2.72
CA LEU A 375 10.16 10.35 -3.37
C LEU A 375 9.84 10.05 -4.84
N ALA A 376 8.57 10.21 -5.20
CA ALA A 376 8.03 9.78 -6.49
C ALA A 376 8.28 8.28 -6.78
N SER A 377 8.38 7.47 -5.72
CA SER A 377 8.62 6.04 -5.78
C SER A 377 8.05 5.38 -4.52
N VAL A 378 7.51 4.17 -4.65
CA VAL A 378 6.98 3.39 -3.51
C VAL A 378 8.07 2.65 -2.73
N THR A 379 9.34 2.91 -3.04
CA THR A 379 10.50 2.31 -2.39
C THR A 379 11.64 3.32 -2.21
N PRO A 380 12.35 3.33 -1.06
CA PRO A 380 13.55 4.15 -0.88
C PRO A 380 14.73 3.75 -1.79
N ALA A 381 14.64 2.59 -2.45
CA ALA A 381 15.74 2.01 -3.21
C ALA A 381 16.18 2.83 -4.42
N SER A 382 15.28 3.64 -4.96
CA SER A 382 15.55 4.39 -6.18
C SER A 382 16.47 5.59 -5.91
N SER A 383 16.29 6.27 -4.78
CA SER A 383 17.22 7.31 -4.29
C SER A 383 17.36 7.27 -2.75
N PRO A 384 18.29 6.46 -2.22
CA PRO A 384 18.58 6.39 -0.79
C PRO A 384 19.02 7.73 -0.18
N ASP A 385 19.75 8.54 -0.95
CA ASP A 385 20.24 9.85 -0.49
C ASP A 385 19.10 10.86 -0.34
N LEU A 386 18.18 10.93 -1.31
CA LEU A 386 16.98 11.76 -1.20
C LEU A 386 16.11 11.30 -0.02
N PHE A 387 15.97 9.98 0.19
CA PHE A 387 15.22 9.43 1.32
C PHE A 387 15.78 9.93 2.67
N ILE A 388 17.10 9.85 2.86
CA ILE A 388 17.75 10.35 4.07
C ILE A 388 17.62 11.87 4.19
N ALA A 389 17.82 12.62 3.11
CA ALA A 389 17.71 14.08 3.10
C ALA A 389 16.29 14.54 3.49
N CYS A 390 15.26 13.92 2.92
CA CYS A 390 13.85 14.18 3.27
C CYS A 390 13.57 13.85 4.73
N ALA A 391 14.05 12.72 5.25
CA ALA A 391 13.84 12.33 6.64
C ALA A 391 14.49 13.32 7.62
N ILE A 392 15.70 13.81 7.30
CA ILE A 392 16.40 14.82 8.10
C ILE A 392 15.61 16.13 8.10
N ASP A 393 15.21 16.63 6.93
CA ASP A 393 14.44 17.88 6.84
C ASP A 393 13.14 17.81 7.64
N LEU A 394 12.36 16.73 7.48
CA LEU A 394 11.13 16.53 8.24
C LEU A 394 11.39 16.51 9.75
N TYR A 395 12.47 15.86 10.20
CA TYR A 395 12.85 15.84 11.61
C TYR A 395 13.31 17.20 12.12
N GLU A 396 14.06 17.98 11.33
CA GLU A 396 14.46 19.34 11.67
C GLU A 396 13.24 20.28 11.79
N PHE A 397 12.23 20.12 10.92
CA PHE A 397 10.95 20.81 11.05
C PHE A 397 10.24 20.46 12.38
N TYR A 398 10.22 19.17 12.74
CA TYR A 398 9.72 18.73 14.04
C TYR A 398 10.50 19.39 15.20
N GLN A 399 11.83 19.35 15.17
CA GLN A 399 12.66 19.92 16.23
C GLN A 399 12.45 21.43 16.40
N ARG A 400 12.22 22.17 15.31
CA ARG A 400 11.98 23.61 15.36
C ARG A 400 10.59 23.98 15.88
N LEU A 401 9.55 23.26 15.45
CA LEU A 401 8.16 23.69 15.66
C LEU A 401 7.42 22.90 16.75
N HIS A 402 7.82 21.66 17.00
CA HIS A 402 7.02 20.69 17.75
C HIS A 402 7.81 19.81 18.72
N ARG A 403 9.04 20.21 19.10
CA ARG A 403 9.93 19.43 19.99
C ARG A 403 9.32 18.95 21.31
N ARG A 404 8.29 19.64 21.79
CA ARG A 404 7.58 19.31 23.04
C ARG A 404 6.48 18.25 22.87
N CYS A 405 6.10 17.95 21.63
CA CYS A 405 5.14 16.89 21.33
C CYS A 405 5.89 15.56 21.26
N PRO A 406 5.30 14.44 21.74
CA PRO A 406 5.86 13.12 21.49
C PRO A 406 5.99 12.85 20.00
N LEU A 407 7.07 12.16 19.58
CA LEU A 407 7.33 11.80 18.20
C LEU A 407 7.29 10.29 18.00
N ILE A 408 6.53 9.83 17.01
CA ILE A 408 6.55 8.45 16.52
C ILE A 408 7.17 8.44 15.13
N ILE A 409 8.20 7.62 14.91
CA ILE A 409 8.88 7.47 13.63
C ILE A 409 8.57 6.07 13.09
N ASN A 410 7.82 6.00 11.99
CA ASN A 410 7.52 4.76 11.27
C ASN A 410 8.49 4.58 10.11
N THR A 411 9.03 3.37 9.90
CA THR A 411 10.04 3.09 8.86
C THR A 411 9.57 2.03 7.87
N PRO A 412 10.16 1.98 6.66
CA PRO A 412 9.85 0.91 5.70
C PRO A 412 10.35 -0.45 6.21
N GLY A 413 9.81 -1.53 5.66
CA GLY A 413 10.13 -2.91 6.09
C GLY A 413 11.46 -3.49 5.61
N TRP A 414 12.45 -2.66 5.31
CA TRP A 414 13.74 -3.07 4.75
C TRP A 414 14.77 -3.21 5.88
N ILE A 415 15.19 -4.43 6.18
CA ILE A 415 16.06 -4.73 7.33
C ILE A 415 17.42 -5.34 6.96
N LEU A 416 17.70 -5.53 5.66
CA LEU A 416 18.93 -6.14 5.15
C LEU A 416 19.62 -5.25 4.12
N GLY A 417 20.93 -5.41 3.97
CA GLY A 417 21.75 -4.68 2.98
C GLY A 417 21.56 -3.17 3.09
N THR A 418 21.32 -2.49 1.96
CA THR A 418 21.06 -1.04 1.91
C THR A 418 19.92 -0.61 2.84
N GLY A 419 18.94 -1.48 3.09
CA GLY A 419 17.88 -1.21 4.07
C GLY A 419 18.41 -1.04 5.50
N LEU A 420 19.34 -1.91 5.90
CA LEU A 420 20.00 -1.82 7.21
C LEU A 420 20.86 -0.56 7.30
N ASP A 421 21.62 -0.25 6.24
CA ASP A 421 22.45 0.97 6.17
C ASP A 421 21.60 2.23 6.36
N LEU A 422 20.42 2.28 5.71
CA LEU A 422 19.45 3.37 5.86
C LEU A 422 18.93 3.48 7.30
N LEU A 423 18.55 2.37 7.93
CA LEU A 423 18.08 2.37 9.33
C LEU A 423 19.17 2.87 10.28
N VAL A 424 20.41 2.41 10.13
CA VAL A 424 21.56 2.85 10.93
C VAL A 424 21.82 4.35 10.75
N ALA A 425 21.79 4.83 9.50
CA ALA A 425 21.96 6.25 9.20
C ALA A 425 20.86 7.11 9.85
N LEU A 426 19.60 6.68 9.76
CA LEU A 426 18.48 7.37 10.41
C LEU A 426 18.61 7.35 11.94
N ILE A 427 18.86 6.21 12.56
CA ILE A 427 19.02 6.11 14.03
C ILE A 427 20.14 7.04 14.50
N THR A 428 21.28 7.04 13.80
CA THR A 428 22.45 7.86 14.15
C THR A 428 22.18 9.36 14.04
N LYS A 429 21.45 9.77 13.00
CA LYS A 429 21.16 11.20 12.72
C LYS A 429 19.98 11.73 13.55
N LEU A 430 18.89 10.97 13.63
CA LEU A 430 17.66 11.37 14.33
C LEU A 430 17.75 11.18 15.84
N ARG A 431 18.64 10.29 16.31
CA ARG A 431 18.90 10.02 17.74
C ARG A 431 17.63 9.83 18.57
N PRO A 432 16.76 8.88 18.19
CA PRO A 432 15.53 8.63 18.94
C PRO A 432 15.84 8.19 20.38
N THR A 433 14.92 8.49 21.30
CA THR A 433 15.05 8.07 22.70
C THR A 433 14.86 6.58 22.88
N GLN A 434 14.09 5.95 21.99
CA GLN A 434 13.85 4.52 22.00
C GLN A 434 13.78 3.99 20.56
N VAL A 435 14.51 2.91 20.30
CA VAL A 435 14.38 2.12 19.07
C VAL A 435 13.63 0.84 19.42
N ILE A 436 12.58 0.56 18.64
CA ILE A 436 11.68 -0.58 18.82
C ILE A 436 11.77 -1.43 17.56
N TYR A 437 12.39 -2.60 17.69
CA TYR A 437 12.52 -3.57 16.61
C TYR A 437 11.40 -4.62 16.72
N MET A 438 10.51 -4.64 15.74
CA MET A 438 9.28 -5.45 15.72
C MET A 438 9.53 -6.92 15.31
N SER A 439 10.55 -7.56 15.88
CA SER A 439 10.78 -9.00 15.74
C SER A 439 11.72 -9.50 16.84
N GLU A 440 11.36 -10.60 17.50
CA GLU A 440 12.25 -11.31 18.44
C GLU A 440 13.10 -12.38 17.74
N GLU A 441 12.67 -12.84 16.56
CA GLU A 441 13.32 -13.87 15.74
C GLU A 441 14.09 -13.27 14.56
N GLY A 442 14.43 -11.98 14.63
CA GLY A 442 15.19 -11.31 13.58
C GLY A 442 16.62 -11.85 13.43
N PRO A 443 17.27 -11.64 12.28
CA PRO A 443 18.68 -11.99 12.11
C PRO A 443 19.55 -11.32 13.18
N THR A 444 20.40 -12.09 13.86
CA THR A 444 21.18 -11.63 15.01
C THR A 444 22.09 -10.45 14.66
N ASP A 445 22.71 -10.50 13.48
CA ASP A 445 23.57 -9.44 12.93
C ASP A 445 22.81 -8.11 12.74
N VAL A 446 21.57 -8.19 12.26
CA VAL A 446 20.69 -7.01 12.12
C VAL A 446 20.39 -6.40 13.49
N VAL A 447 20.01 -7.23 14.46
CA VAL A 447 19.65 -6.77 15.81
C VAL A 447 20.85 -6.12 16.50
N GLU A 448 22.01 -6.77 16.46
CA GLU A 448 23.26 -6.25 17.04
C GLU A 448 23.65 -4.91 16.40
N THR A 449 23.62 -4.81 15.06
CA THR A 449 23.95 -3.57 14.33
C THR A 449 23.01 -2.42 14.72
N LEU A 450 21.71 -2.67 14.81
CA LEU A 450 20.73 -1.65 15.21
C LEU A 450 20.90 -1.25 16.68
N GLN A 451 21.21 -2.21 17.54
CA GLN A 451 21.48 -1.96 18.96
C GLN A 451 22.75 -1.11 19.15
N GLU A 452 23.82 -1.39 18.41
CA GLU A 452 25.06 -0.61 18.42
C GLU A 452 24.85 0.84 17.94
N ALA A 453 24.00 1.04 16.93
CA ALA A 453 23.63 2.37 16.46
C ALA A 453 22.75 3.14 17.46
N THR A 454 22.07 2.43 18.37
CA THR A 454 21.11 3.00 19.31
C THR A 454 21.82 3.59 20.52
N ARG A 455 21.60 4.89 20.76
CA ARG A 455 22.26 5.60 21.87
C ARG A 455 21.61 5.38 23.24
N HIS A 456 20.29 5.23 23.26
CA HIS A 456 19.49 5.30 24.49
C HIS A 456 18.89 3.94 24.84
N GLU A 457 17.67 3.68 24.40
CA GLU A 457 16.96 2.44 24.70
C GLU A 457 16.70 1.65 23.41
N PHE A 458 17.03 0.36 23.42
CA PHE A 458 16.70 -0.57 22.35
C PHE A 458 15.79 -1.67 22.91
N SER A 459 14.69 -1.96 22.21
CA SER A 459 13.72 -2.96 22.63
C SER A 459 13.28 -3.80 21.44
N THR A 460 13.00 -5.07 21.69
CA THR A 460 12.40 -6.00 20.71
C THR A 460 10.96 -6.29 21.11
N LEU A 461 10.09 -6.46 20.12
CA LEU A 461 8.70 -6.89 20.31
C LEU A 461 8.38 -8.07 19.39
N PRO A 462 7.47 -8.98 19.79
CA PRO A 462 7.03 -10.05 18.92
C PRO A 462 6.34 -9.50 17.67
N SER A 463 6.58 -10.14 16.53
CA SER A 463 5.89 -9.81 15.28
C SER A 463 4.48 -10.41 15.29
N GLN A 464 3.56 -9.77 14.55
CA GLN A 464 2.24 -10.32 14.27
C GLN A 464 1.97 -10.29 12.76
N PRO A 465 2.51 -11.25 11.99
CA PRO A 465 2.10 -11.44 10.61
C PRO A 465 0.61 -11.81 10.57
N SER A 466 -0.10 -11.34 9.54
CA SER A 466 -1.50 -11.73 9.35
C SER A 466 -1.59 -12.98 8.49
N ASP A 467 -2.22 -14.04 9.01
CA ASP A 467 -2.46 -15.29 8.26
C ASP A 467 -3.58 -15.15 7.22
N VAL A 468 -4.39 -14.08 7.30
CA VAL A 468 -5.54 -13.83 6.41
C VAL A 468 -5.38 -12.46 5.77
N MET A 469 -4.79 -12.42 4.57
CA MET A 469 -4.68 -11.20 3.78
C MET A 469 -5.69 -11.23 2.64
N SER A 470 -6.74 -10.41 2.74
CA SER A 470 -7.70 -10.22 1.62
C SER A 470 -7.14 -9.35 0.48
N ARG A 471 -6.03 -8.63 0.72
CA ARG A 471 -5.48 -7.60 -0.17
C ARG A 471 -3.96 -7.54 -0.06
N THR A 472 -3.30 -7.36 -1.20
CA THR A 472 -1.85 -7.11 -1.30
C THR A 472 -1.51 -5.67 -0.89
N SER A 473 -0.22 -5.39 -0.67
CA SER A 473 0.26 -4.01 -0.50
C SER A 473 -0.07 -3.13 -1.71
N ALA A 474 0.02 -3.65 -2.94
CA ALA A 474 -0.35 -2.91 -4.15
C ALA A 474 -1.84 -2.54 -4.17
N HIS A 475 -2.73 -3.46 -3.75
CA HIS A 475 -4.15 -3.15 -3.61
C HIS A 475 -4.40 -2.02 -2.62
N PHE A 476 -3.73 -2.03 -1.46
CA PHE A 476 -3.87 -0.94 -0.49
C PHE A 476 -3.37 0.40 -1.03
N ARG A 477 -2.25 0.42 -1.77
CA ARG A 477 -1.76 1.64 -2.44
C ARG A 477 -2.77 2.17 -3.45
N SER A 478 -3.32 1.32 -4.31
CA SER A 478 -4.38 1.71 -5.25
C SER A 478 -5.61 2.26 -4.53
N MET A 479 -6.09 1.59 -3.47
CA MET A 479 -7.24 2.06 -2.69
C MET A 479 -6.99 3.43 -2.04
N GLN A 480 -5.80 3.67 -1.50
CA GLN A 480 -5.42 4.94 -0.89
C GLN A 480 -5.31 6.03 -1.95
N MET A 481 -4.68 5.75 -3.10
CA MET A 481 -4.57 6.69 -4.20
C MET A 481 -5.95 7.07 -4.77
N MET A 482 -6.83 6.08 -4.98
CA MET A 482 -8.22 6.31 -5.36
C MET A 482 -8.92 7.22 -4.35
N SER A 483 -8.83 6.90 -3.06
CA SER A 483 -9.45 7.72 -2.02
C SER A 483 -8.95 9.16 -2.02
N TYR A 484 -7.63 9.36 -2.21
CA TYR A 484 -7.03 10.68 -2.31
C TYR A 484 -7.63 11.50 -3.45
N PHE A 485 -7.63 10.99 -4.68
CA PHE A 485 -8.13 11.73 -5.85
C PHE A 485 -9.64 11.98 -5.82
N HIS A 486 -10.40 11.14 -5.12
CA HIS A 486 -11.84 11.33 -4.91
C HIS A 486 -12.17 12.17 -3.66
N SER A 487 -11.18 12.58 -2.88
CA SER A 487 -11.41 13.37 -1.66
C SER A 487 -11.62 14.86 -1.97
N GLN A 488 -12.49 15.50 -1.20
CA GLN A 488 -12.74 16.93 -1.21
C GLN A 488 -12.84 17.43 0.23
N VAL A 489 -12.02 18.41 0.57
CA VAL A 489 -12.05 19.05 1.89
C VAL A 489 -13.05 20.21 1.84
N LEU A 490 -14.11 20.12 2.63
CA LEU A 490 -15.16 21.14 2.70
C LEU A 490 -15.06 21.92 4.01
N PRO A 491 -15.14 23.26 3.99
CA PRO A 491 -15.30 24.05 5.20
C PRO A 491 -16.65 23.75 5.87
N VAL A 492 -16.66 23.63 7.19
CA VAL A 492 -17.88 23.65 8.00
C VAL A 492 -18.14 25.09 8.41
N GLU A 493 -19.25 25.64 7.95
CA GLU A 493 -19.77 26.90 8.48
C GLU A 493 -20.35 26.65 9.88
N SER A 494 -19.54 26.88 10.92
CA SER A 494 -20.03 26.90 12.30
C SER A 494 -20.32 28.34 12.74
N ARG A 495 -21.46 28.54 13.42
CA ARG A 495 -21.81 29.80 14.11
C ARG A 495 -20.91 30.08 15.33
N THR A 496 -20.08 29.11 15.73
CA THR A 496 -19.04 29.26 16.75
C THR A 496 -17.68 29.30 16.07
N ALA A 497 -16.80 30.19 16.51
CA ALA A 497 -15.57 30.64 15.82
C ALA A 497 -14.48 29.59 15.47
N LYS A 498 -14.75 28.28 15.56
CA LYS A 498 -13.84 27.23 15.09
C LYS A 498 -14.25 26.80 13.68
N LYS A 499 -13.51 27.27 12.67
CA LYS A 499 -13.54 26.70 11.31
C LYS A 499 -13.11 25.24 11.42
N THR A 500 -14.06 24.30 11.39
CA THR A 500 -13.75 22.88 11.19
C THR A 500 -13.90 22.56 9.71
N SER A 501 -13.09 21.67 9.16
CA SER A 501 -13.33 21.10 7.83
C SER A 501 -13.86 19.67 7.98
N PHE A 502 -14.35 19.06 6.91
CA PHE A 502 -14.58 17.62 6.85
C PHE A 502 -14.25 17.10 5.45
N ILE A 503 -13.91 15.82 5.37
CA ILE A 503 -13.61 15.16 4.10
C ILE A 503 -14.89 14.57 3.52
N LYS A 504 -15.16 14.87 2.26
CA LYS A 504 -16.20 14.25 1.46
C LYS A 504 -15.56 13.52 0.29
N TRP A 505 -16.08 12.35 -0.07
CA TRP A 505 -15.67 11.66 -1.29
C TRP A 505 -16.65 11.93 -2.43
N LEU A 506 -16.14 12.09 -3.65
CA LEU A 506 -16.94 12.15 -4.87
C LEU A 506 -17.07 10.74 -5.42
N ALA A 507 -18.30 10.28 -5.66
CA ALA A 507 -18.56 8.92 -6.12
C ALA A 507 -18.85 8.85 -7.64
N GLN A 508 -18.23 9.75 -8.40
CA GLN A 508 -18.31 9.82 -9.86
C GLN A 508 -16.91 9.58 -10.42
N PRO A 509 -16.78 8.98 -11.62
CA PRO A 509 -15.48 8.78 -12.25
C PRO A 509 -14.69 10.09 -12.39
N LEU A 510 -13.37 10.03 -12.29
CA LEU A 510 -12.49 11.19 -12.46
C LEU A 510 -12.65 11.85 -13.83
N SER A 511 -13.10 11.10 -14.84
CA SER A 511 -13.43 11.62 -16.16
C SER A 511 -14.57 12.65 -16.15
N HIS A 512 -15.46 12.61 -15.15
CA HIS A 512 -16.56 13.56 -14.99
C HIS A 512 -16.15 14.81 -14.22
N ASN A 513 -15.00 14.78 -13.54
CA ASN A 513 -14.46 15.94 -12.85
C ASN A 513 -13.88 16.91 -13.86
N ARG A 514 -14.16 18.21 -13.69
CA ARG A 514 -13.54 19.26 -14.49
C ARG A 514 -12.06 19.35 -14.10
N PRO A 515 -11.13 19.18 -15.05
CA PRO A 515 -9.71 19.32 -14.75
C PRO A 515 -9.34 20.81 -14.60
N TYR A 516 -8.26 21.08 -13.90
CA TYR A 516 -7.54 22.34 -14.03
C TYR A 516 -6.88 22.40 -15.41
N VAL A 517 -6.98 23.54 -16.07
CA VAL A 517 -6.27 23.81 -17.34
C VAL A 517 -5.08 24.68 -17.00
N VAL A 518 -3.89 24.10 -17.07
CA VAL A 518 -2.64 24.73 -16.66
C VAL A 518 -1.85 25.10 -17.92
N GLN A 519 -1.70 26.39 -18.17
CA GLN A 519 -0.82 26.87 -19.23
C GLN A 519 0.64 26.55 -18.87
N TYR A 520 1.41 25.98 -19.80
CA TYR A 520 2.81 25.62 -19.57
C TYR A 520 3.79 26.44 -20.44
N GLU A 521 3.27 27.40 -21.19
CA GLU A 521 4.05 28.30 -22.02
C GLU A 521 3.46 29.72 -21.98
N GLY A 522 4.30 30.73 -22.17
CA GLY A 522 3.93 32.15 -22.16
C GLY A 522 3.99 32.80 -20.78
N ASN A 523 3.56 34.07 -20.72
CA ASN A 523 3.70 34.93 -19.55
C ASN A 523 2.81 34.51 -18.36
N THR A 524 1.85 33.62 -18.59
CA THR A 524 0.90 33.10 -17.58
C THR A 524 1.13 31.62 -17.32
N GLN A 525 2.36 31.12 -17.50
CA GLN A 525 2.67 29.72 -17.21
C GLN A 525 2.38 29.40 -15.74
N GLY A 526 1.61 28.35 -15.49
CA GLY A 526 1.20 27.92 -14.15
C GLY A 526 2.20 26.98 -13.48
N ILE A 527 3.17 26.46 -14.24
CA ILE A 527 4.27 25.63 -13.76
C ILE A 527 5.59 26.17 -14.29
N LEU A 528 6.66 26.02 -13.51
CA LEU A 528 8.02 26.33 -13.92
C LEU A 528 8.55 25.26 -14.89
N GLY A 529 8.30 23.98 -14.58
CA GLY A 529 8.78 22.87 -15.38
C GLY A 529 8.39 21.50 -14.83
N ILE A 530 8.72 20.48 -15.62
CA ILE A 530 8.60 19.08 -15.27
C ILE A 530 9.99 18.54 -15.00
N LEU A 531 10.17 17.91 -13.84
CA LEU A 531 11.42 17.29 -13.41
C LEU A 531 11.23 15.78 -13.33
N SER A 532 12.14 14.99 -13.90
CA SER A 532 12.11 13.54 -13.81
C SER A 532 13.11 13.03 -12.76
N TYR A 533 12.65 12.14 -11.88
CA TYR A 533 13.47 11.35 -10.94
C TYR A 533 13.66 9.92 -11.47
N ASP A 534 14.78 9.30 -11.11
CA ASP A 534 15.20 7.90 -11.36
C ASP A 534 15.41 7.54 -12.84
N CYS A 535 14.57 8.06 -13.74
CA CYS A 535 14.55 7.73 -15.16
C CYS A 535 14.43 9.00 -16.00
N GLN A 536 15.55 9.39 -16.59
CA GLN A 536 15.60 10.52 -17.52
C GLN A 536 14.89 10.14 -18.83
N THR A 537 13.73 10.75 -19.05
CA THR A 537 12.91 10.51 -20.24
C THR A 537 13.39 11.43 -21.37
N PRO A 538 13.71 10.89 -22.57
CA PRO A 538 14.03 11.71 -23.73
C PRO A 538 12.93 12.75 -24.00
N PRO A 539 13.24 13.99 -24.41
CA PRO A 539 12.25 15.05 -24.56
C PRO A 539 11.06 14.67 -25.46
N ASN A 540 11.31 13.88 -26.51
CA ASN A 540 10.29 13.41 -27.44
C ASN A 540 9.35 12.32 -26.90
N LEU A 541 9.64 11.76 -25.72
CA LEU A 541 8.81 10.74 -25.06
C LEU A 541 8.16 11.25 -23.78
N LEU A 542 8.48 12.46 -23.34
CA LEU A 542 7.96 13.01 -22.10
C LEU A 542 6.44 13.17 -22.13
N ALA A 543 5.88 13.67 -23.23
CA ALA A 543 4.44 13.83 -23.38
C ALA A 543 3.72 12.47 -23.21
N ASP A 544 4.22 11.42 -23.87
CA ASP A 544 3.68 10.07 -23.75
C ASP A 544 3.87 9.47 -22.35
N SER A 545 4.98 9.77 -21.67
CA SER A 545 5.26 9.20 -20.35
C SER A 545 4.38 9.80 -19.26
N ILE A 546 4.12 11.12 -19.33
CA ILE A 546 3.33 11.82 -18.31
C ILE A 546 1.83 11.75 -18.58
N ASN A 547 1.39 11.53 -19.83
CA ASN A 547 -0.03 11.44 -20.15
C ASN A 547 -0.65 10.21 -19.49
N GLY A 548 -1.65 10.42 -18.62
CA GLY A 548 -2.23 9.40 -17.77
C GLY A 548 -1.40 9.03 -16.54
N ALA A 549 -0.30 9.73 -16.23
CA ALA A 549 0.53 9.45 -15.07
C ALA A 549 0.17 10.31 -13.85
N ILE A 550 0.56 9.82 -12.67
CA ILE A 550 0.56 10.59 -11.42
C ILE A 550 1.90 11.30 -11.29
N LEU A 551 1.87 12.59 -11.01
CA LEU A 551 3.04 13.42 -10.74
C LEU A 551 2.86 14.08 -9.35
N ALA A 552 3.97 14.34 -8.68
CA ALA A 552 3.97 15.15 -7.45
C ALA A 552 3.97 16.63 -7.79
N ILE A 553 3.19 17.41 -7.05
CA ILE A 553 3.16 18.86 -7.14
C ILE A 553 4.06 19.40 -6.02
N VAL A 554 5.13 20.11 -6.41
CA VAL A 554 6.15 20.61 -5.48
C VAL A 554 6.17 22.12 -5.52
N GLU A 555 6.00 22.75 -4.34
CA GLU A 555 6.24 24.18 -4.14
C GLU A 555 7.74 24.40 -3.93
N ILE A 556 8.33 25.28 -4.74
CA ILE A 556 9.72 25.70 -4.62
C ILE A 556 9.75 26.98 -3.78
N GLU A 557 10.26 26.86 -2.55
CA GLU A 557 10.35 27.95 -1.57
C GLU A 557 11.55 28.86 -1.88
N ALA A 558 12.64 28.29 -2.40
CA ALA A 558 13.82 29.04 -2.85
C ALA A 558 14.51 28.34 -4.04
N SER A 559 15.14 29.12 -4.92
CA SER A 559 15.86 28.61 -6.10
C SER A 559 17.02 27.67 -5.74
N THR A 560 17.54 27.77 -4.52
CA THR A 560 18.54 26.83 -3.97
C THR A 560 18.06 25.37 -3.91
N ALA A 561 16.76 25.11 -4.08
CA ALA A 561 16.22 23.76 -4.27
C ALA A 561 16.86 23.02 -5.46
N PHE A 562 17.26 23.74 -6.51
CA PHE A 562 17.83 23.16 -7.74
C PHE A 562 19.34 22.89 -7.68
N ARG A 563 20.01 23.17 -6.56
CA ARG A 563 21.50 23.15 -6.48
C ARG A 563 22.15 21.80 -6.84
N GLU A 564 21.44 20.69 -6.71
CA GLU A 564 21.92 19.34 -7.01
C GLU A 564 21.54 18.89 -8.43
N ILE A 565 20.81 19.74 -9.18
CA ILE A 565 20.34 19.49 -10.53
C ILE A 565 21.27 20.18 -11.53
N ASP A 566 21.69 19.44 -12.55
CA ASP A 566 22.57 19.91 -13.61
C ASP A 566 22.03 21.14 -14.35
N GLY A 567 22.93 21.95 -14.92
CA GLY A 567 22.57 23.17 -15.66
C GLY A 567 22.27 24.36 -14.74
N THR A 568 22.28 24.17 -13.42
CA THR A 568 22.10 25.24 -12.45
C THR A 568 23.30 26.18 -12.44
N LYS A 569 23.12 27.41 -12.92
CA LYS A 569 24.14 28.46 -12.82
C LYS A 569 24.02 29.15 -11.47
N ILE A 570 25.06 29.04 -10.64
CA ILE A 570 25.16 29.85 -9.41
C ILE A 570 25.63 31.23 -9.82
N LEU A 571 24.72 32.20 -9.85
CA LEU A 571 25.07 33.59 -10.10
C LEU A 571 25.59 34.20 -8.79
N ASN A 572 26.85 34.66 -8.78
CA ASN A 572 27.40 35.43 -7.68
C ASN A 572 27.05 36.92 -7.87
N GLY A 573 25.83 37.30 -7.49
CA GLY A 573 25.47 38.69 -7.22
C GLY A 573 25.65 38.99 -5.73
N ASP A 574 25.97 40.24 -5.37
CA ASP A 574 26.27 40.68 -4.01
C ASP A 574 25.16 40.32 -2.99
N GLY A 575 25.25 39.14 -2.37
CA GLY A 575 24.52 38.77 -1.15
C GLY A 575 23.68 37.50 -1.19
N GLU A 576 23.17 37.04 -2.35
CA GLU A 576 22.31 35.85 -2.44
C GLU A 576 22.66 34.99 -3.66
N ARG A 577 22.89 33.70 -3.46
CA ARG A 577 23.16 32.73 -4.54
C ARG A 577 21.83 32.38 -5.21
N GLU A 578 21.49 33.04 -6.31
CA GLU A 578 20.40 32.61 -7.17
C GLU A 578 20.87 31.46 -8.07
N ALA A 579 20.12 30.35 -8.02
CA ALA A 579 20.31 29.19 -8.87
C ALA A 579 19.34 29.29 -10.06
N ASP A 580 19.86 29.58 -11.25
CA ASP A 580 19.05 29.61 -12.48
C ASP A 580 19.08 28.23 -13.14
N VAL A 581 17.91 27.62 -13.34
CA VAL A 581 17.75 26.24 -13.81
C VAL A 581 17.57 26.18 -15.33
N GLU A 582 18.26 25.25 -15.99
CA GLU A 582 18.14 25.08 -17.43
C GLU A 582 16.83 24.36 -17.80
N ILE A 583 15.97 25.07 -18.53
CA ILE A 583 14.67 24.56 -18.99
C ILE A 583 14.73 24.40 -20.51
N SER A 584 14.59 23.15 -20.96
CA SER A 584 14.42 22.79 -22.37
C SER A 584 12.94 22.65 -22.73
N ARG A 585 12.61 22.64 -24.02
CA ARG A 585 11.24 22.37 -24.48
C ARG A 585 11.17 21.09 -25.30
N THR A 586 10.14 20.28 -25.04
CA THR A 586 9.83 19.09 -25.85
C THR A 586 9.22 19.50 -27.20
N PRO A 587 9.04 18.58 -28.17
CA PRO A 587 8.34 18.87 -29.43
C PRO A 587 6.93 19.45 -29.22
N GLU A 588 6.23 19.04 -28.15
CA GLU A 588 4.91 19.53 -27.76
C GLU A 588 4.97 20.89 -27.03
N GLY A 589 6.17 21.39 -26.75
CA GLY A 589 6.45 22.66 -26.05
C GLY A 589 6.51 22.54 -24.52
N LEU A 590 6.45 21.32 -23.96
CA LEU A 590 6.45 21.12 -22.51
C LEU A 590 7.79 21.58 -21.91
N PRO A 591 7.77 22.35 -20.79
CA PRO A 591 8.98 22.76 -20.11
C PRO A 591 9.59 21.57 -19.34
N LEU A 592 10.74 21.09 -19.81
CA LEU A 592 11.50 20.01 -19.20
C LEU A 592 12.74 20.59 -18.52
N ILE A 593 12.83 20.42 -17.21
CA ILE A 593 14.01 20.77 -16.42
C ILE A 593 15.11 19.76 -16.74
N ALA A 594 16.26 20.23 -17.21
CA ALA A 594 17.39 19.38 -17.54
C ALA A 594 17.95 18.72 -16.25
N ASN A 595 18.07 17.40 -16.25
CA ASN A 595 18.55 16.65 -15.09
C ASN A 595 19.46 15.48 -15.49
N ALA A 596 20.58 15.78 -16.15
CA ALA A 596 21.45 14.76 -16.73
C ALA A 596 22.18 13.88 -15.68
N THR A 597 22.44 14.42 -14.49
CA THR A 597 23.04 13.70 -13.35
C THR A 597 22.05 12.95 -12.47
N ASP A 598 20.74 12.98 -12.79
CA ASP A 598 19.69 12.40 -11.94
C ASP A 598 19.69 13.01 -10.52
N GLY A 599 19.97 14.31 -10.44
CA GLY A 599 19.89 15.10 -9.23
C GLY A 599 18.45 15.22 -8.72
N THR A 600 18.31 15.50 -7.43
CA THR A 600 17.00 15.65 -6.78
C THR A 600 16.84 17.06 -6.21
N LEU A 601 15.60 17.49 -5.99
CA LEU A 601 15.35 18.76 -5.32
C LEU A 601 15.79 18.68 -3.86
N ASP A 602 16.47 19.72 -3.38
CA ASP A 602 16.83 19.79 -1.97
C ASP A 602 15.59 20.02 -1.09
N PRO A 603 15.21 19.06 -0.22
CA PRO A 603 13.99 19.13 0.58
C PRO A 603 13.95 20.31 1.57
N ARG A 604 15.08 20.96 1.85
CA ARG A 604 15.15 22.13 2.72
C ARG A 604 14.55 23.40 2.11
N TYR A 605 14.40 23.42 0.78
CA TYR A 605 13.96 24.60 0.02
C TYR A 605 12.74 24.32 -0.88
N CYS A 606 12.12 23.16 -0.71
CA CYS A 606 10.89 22.81 -1.41
C CYS A 606 10.06 21.86 -0.55
N HIS A 607 8.77 21.73 -0.84
CA HIS A 607 7.95 20.68 -0.25
C HIS A 607 6.83 20.25 -1.20
N THR A 608 6.35 19.03 -1.01
CA THR A 608 5.23 18.47 -1.76
C THR A 608 3.90 18.90 -1.15
N ILE A 609 3.05 19.51 -1.96
CA ILE A 609 1.73 20.00 -1.54
C ILE A 609 0.59 19.02 -1.89
N GLY A 610 0.86 18.05 -2.75
CA GLY A 610 -0.06 17.00 -3.15
C GLY A 610 0.36 16.32 -4.45
N LEU A 611 -0.48 15.42 -4.93
CA LEU A 611 -0.32 14.71 -6.21
C LEU A 611 -1.35 15.18 -7.24
N ALA A 612 -1.00 15.02 -8.52
CA ALA A 612 -1.78 15.36 -9.69
C ALA A 612 -1.83 14.17 -10.66
N LEU A 613 -3.00 13.92 -11.25
CA LEU A 613 -3.17 13.03 -12.41
C LEU A 613 -3.19 13.91 -13.67
N VAL A 614 -2.25 13.70 -14.58
CA VAL A 614 -2.27 14.36 -15.89
C VAL A 614 -3.25 13.60 -16.78
N ARG A 615 -4.42 14.21 -17.00
CA ARG A 615 -5.51 13.61 -17.77
C ARG A 615 -5.32 13.76 -19.28
N GLY A 616 -4.63 14.81 -19.71
CA GLY A 616 -4.42 15.11 -21.11
C GLY A 616 -3.47 16.28 -21.33
N ILE A 617 -2.90 16.34 -22.53
CA ILE A 617 -1.95 17.35 -22.96
C ILE A 617 -2.52 17.97 -24.24
N ASP A 618 -2.79 19.27 -24.20
CA ASP A 618 -3.25 20.06 -25.34
C ASP A 618 -2.06 20.84 -25.91
N ALA A 619 -1.28 20.16 -26.76
CA ALA A 619 -0.09 20.71 -27.39
C ALA A 619 -0.34 21.91 -28.31
N PRO A 620 -1.47 22.00 -29.05
CA PRO A 620 -1.83 23.20 -29.80
C PRO A 620 -2.05 24.43 -28.91
N ASN A 621 -2.78 24.29 -27.80
CA ASN A 621 -3.10 25.40 -26.90
C ASN A 621 -2.10 25.57 -25.74
N LYS A 622 -1.00 24.81 -25.75
CA LYS A 622 0.06 24.82 -24.74
C LYS A 622 -0.44 24.68 -23.30
N SER A 623 -1.38 23.75 -23.09
CA SER A 623 -1.98 23.53 -21.77
C SER A 623 -2.05 22.07 -21.34
N LEU A 624 -1.95 21.83 -20.03
CA LEU A 624 -2.14 20.54 -19.38
C LEU A 624 -3.52 20.47 -18.74
N GLN A 625 -4.19 19.33 -18.88
CA GLN A 625 -5.41 19.02 -18.12
C GLN A 625 -5.02 18.20 -16.89
N VAL A 626 -5.13 18.80 -15.70
CA VAL A 626 -4.68 18.21 -14.44
C VAL A 626 -5.85 17.96 -13.50
N VAL A 627 -5.94 16.76 -12.94
CA VAL A 627 -6.90 16.42 -11.90
C VAL A 627 -6.17 16.30 -10.57
N THR A 628 -6.64 17.04 -9.56
CA THR A 628 -6.07 17.01 -8.20
C THR A 628 -7.16 17.41 -7.19
N PRO A 629 -7.18 16.81 -5.98
CA PRO A 629 -8.12 17.20 -4.93
C PRO A 629 -7.78 18.54 -4.27
N LEU A 630 -6.64 19.16 -4.63
CA LEU A 630 -6.22 20.44 -4.06
C LEU A 630 -7.15 21.59 -4.50
N PRO A 631 -7.56 22.46 -3.56
CA PRO A 631 -8.38 23.62 -3.88
C PRO A 631 -7.57 24.70 -4.61
N LEU A 632 -8.23 25.48 -5.46
CA LEU A 632 -7.60 26.56 -6.22
C LEU A 632 -6.86 27.57 -5.33
N SER A 633 -7.39 27.84 -4.14
CA SER A 633 -6.79 28.73 -3.15
C SER A 633 -5.39 28.31 -2.72
N THR A 634 -5.06 27.02 -2.81
CA THR A 634 -3.69 26.54 -2.53
C THR A 634 -2.72 27.10 -3.57
N PHE A 635 -3.08 27.04 -4.85
CA PHE A 635 -2.24 27.55 -5.94
C PHE A 635 -2.18 29.08 -5.95
N GLU A 636 -3.29 29.76 -5.69
CA GLU A 636 -3.34 31.23 -5.56
C GLU A 636 -2.42 31.72 -4.43
N ASN A 637 -2.38 31.00 -3.30
CA ASN A 637 -1.49 31.33 -2.19
C ASN A 637 -0.01 31.19 -2.59
N ILE A 638 0.36 30.12 -3.27
CA ILE A 638 1.73 29.90 -3.77
C ILE A 638 2.16 31.03 -4.71
N GLN A 639 1.30 31.36 -5.69
CA GLN A 639 1.54 32.45 -6.62
C GLN A 639 1.66 33.79 -5.90
N SER A 640 0.85 34.04 -4.88
CA SER A 640 0.87 35.29 -4.10
C SER A 640 2.18 35.49 -3.32
N LYS A 641 2.86 34.40 -2.95
CA LYS A 641 4.19 34.42 -2.34
C LYS A 641 5.33 34.58 -3.36
N GLY A 642 5.03 34.53 -4.66
CA GLY A 642 6.06 34.47 -5.70
C GLY A 642 6.78 33.12 -5.81
N ALA A 643 6.27 32.08 -5.16
CA ALA A 643 6.85 30.74 -5.22
C ALA A 643 6.48 30.05 -6.54
N SER A 644 7.37 29.16 -7.00
CA SER A 644 7.20 28.42 -8.25
C SER A 644 6.67 27.01 -8.00
N ILE A 645 5.95 26.45 -8.98
CA ILE A 645 5.45 25.08 -8.93
C ILE A 645 6.22 24.22 -9.93
N VAL A 646 6.76 23.09 -9.48
CA VAL A 646 7.36 22.06 -10.32
C VAL A 646 6.53 20.79 -10.23
N LEU A 647 6.35 20.12 -11.37
CA LEU A 647 5.77 18.78 -11.41
C LEU A 647 6.89 17.75 -11.44
N VAL A 648 6.96 16.90 -10.41
CA VAL A 648 7.95 15.82 -10.34
C VAL A 648 7.33 14.53 -10.86
N HIS A 649 7.95 13.99 -11.91
CA HIS A 649 7.63 12.73 -12.55
C HIS A 649 8.59 11.64 -12.04
N GLY A 650 8.07 10.51 -11.62
CA GLY A 650 8.86 9.39 -11.13
C GLY A 650 8.09 8.07 -11.23
N SER A 651 8.57 7.07 -10.51
CA SER A 651 8.07 5.69 -10.49
C SER A 651 6.87 5.49 -9.53
N PHE A 652 5.85 6.34 -9.61
CA PHE A 652 4.57 6.05 -8.95
C PHE A 652 3.89 4.82 -9.58
N ASP A 653 3.09 4.08 -8.81
CA ASP A 653 2.24 3.02 -9.37
C ASP A 653 1.35 3.60 -10.49
N THR A 654 1.25 2.87 -11.60
CA THR A 654 0.36 3.23 -12.71
C THR A 654 -1.10 3.32 -12.21
N PRO A 655 -1.82 4.44 -12.42
CA PRO A 655 -3.21 4.58 -12.00
C PRO A 655 -4.18 3.84 -12.93
N SER A 656 -4.01 2.53 -13.12
CA SER A 656 -4.86 1.66 -13.95
C SER A 656 -6.35 1.76 -13.56
N TRP A 657 -6.60 1.93 -12.27
CA TRP A 657 -7.92 2.14 -11.69
C TRP A 657 -8.62 3.38 -12.26
N ALA A 658 -7.89 4.46 -12.58
CA ALA A 658 -8.49 5.71 -13.06
C ALA A 658 -9.07 5.56 -14.47
N TYR A 659 -8.43 4.76 -15.33
CA TYR A 659 -8.88 4.56 -16.71
C TYR A 659 -10.13 3.67 -16.79
N THR A 660 -10.37 2.85 -15.75
CA THR A 660 -11.41 1.83 -15.75
C THR A 660 -12.67 2.23 -14.97
N GLU A 661 -12.68 3.38 -14.28
CA GLU A 661 -13.79 3.81 -13.42
C GLU A 661 -15.12 3.93 -14.16
N ASP A 662 -15.11 4.53 -15.36
CA ASP A 662 -16.30 4.67 -16.20
C ASP A 662 -16.91 3.31 -16.57
N MET A 663 -16.05 2.34 -16.86
CA MET A 663 -16.48 0.98 -17.21
C MET A 663 -17.14 0.31 -16.01
N TYR A 664 -16.53 0.41 -14.82
CA TYR A 664 -17.12 -0.18 -13.62
C TYR A 664 -18.42 0.50 -13.22
N MET A 665 -18.54 1.83 -13.39
CA MET A 665 -19.77 2.55 -13.09
C MET A 665 -20.94 2.10 -13.99
N GLN A 666 -20.66 1.75 -15.24
CA GLN A 666 -21.66 1.28 -16.21
C GLN A 666 -22.05 -0.20 -16.01
N THR A 667 -21.19 -1.01 -15.38
CA THR A 667 -21.53 -2.41 -15.04
C THR A 667 -22.48 -2.49 -13.85
N ASN A 668 -23.52 -3.31 -13.96
CA ASN A 668 -24.50 -3.48 -12.90
C ASN A 668 -23.86 -4.19 -11.68
N PRO A 669 -23.94 -3.66 -10.46
CA PRO A 669 -23.32 -4.29 -9.29
C PRO A 669 -23.87 -5.70 -9.01
N ASP A 670 -25.13 -5.98 -9.37
CA ASP A 670 -25.76 -7.29 -9.18
C ASP A 670 -25.24 -8.37 -10.15
N ASP A 671 -24.73 -7.99 -11.32
CA ASP A 671 -24.11 -8.93 -12.28
C ASP A 671 -22.76 -9.49 -11.78
N THR A 672 -22.23 -8.94 -10.67
CA THR A 672 -20.97 -9.36 -10.02
C THR A 672 -21.17 -10.22 -8.77
N ALA A 673 -22.40 -10.65 -8.48
CA ALA A 673 -22.70 -11.56 -7.37
C ALA A 673 -22.00 -12.94 -7.46
N THR A 674 -21.50 -13.30 -8.64
CA THR A 674 -20.72 -14.52 -8.92
C THR A 674 -19.19 -14.32 -8.90
N GLU A 675 -18.68 -13.11 -8.65
CA GLU A 675 -17.23 -12.92 -8.45
C GLU A 675 -16.77 -13.73 -7.21
N LYS A 676 -15.83 -14.66 -7.42
CA LYS A 676 -15.06 -15.26 -6.33
C LYS A 676 -14.23 -14.15 -5.69
N ASP A 677 -14.12 -14.17 -4.37
CA ASP A 677 -13.26 -13.24 -3.64
C ASP A 677 -11.82 -13.36 -4.16
N LEU A 678 -11.05 -12.27 -4.07
CA LEU A 678 -9.65 -12.19 -4.50
C LEU A 678 -8.79 -13.21 -3.71
N GLU A 679 -8.74 -14.47 -4.14
CA GLU A 679 -7.84 -15.49 -3.59
C GLU A 679 -6.42 -15.21 -4.08
N MET A 680 -5.50 -14.94 -3.15
CA MET A 680 -4.11 -14.56 -3.45
C MET A 680 -3.17 -15.76 -3.54
N SER A 681 -2.18 -15.67 -4.44
CA SER A 681 -0.93 -16.43 -4.38
C SER A 681 0.26 -15.47 -4.23
N GLU A 682 1.24 -15.81 -3.39
CA GLU A 682 2.44 -14.99 -3.09
C GLU A 682 3.38 -14.71 -4.29
N ALA A 683 3.04 -15.20 -5.48
CA ALA A 683 3.90 -15.14 -6.67
C ALA A 683 3.78 -13.84 -7.50
N ASP A 684 2.80 -12.97 -7.23
CA ASP A 684 2.54 -11.77 -8.04
C ASP A 684 3.40 -10.54 -7.64
N SER A 685 4.62 -10.78 -7.16
CA SER A 685 5.56 -9.72 -6.75
C SER A 685 6.61 -9.36 -7.81
N SER A 686 6.49 -9.86 -9.05
CA SER A 686 7.36 -9.46 -10.17
C SER A 686 6.69 -8.40 -11.06
N GLU A 687 7.49 -7.42 -11.49
CA GLU A 687 7.17 -6.23 -12.29
C GLU A 687 6.63 -6.50 -13.72
N ASP A 688 5.62 -7.36 -13.89
CA ASP A 688 4.89 -7.50 -15.15
C ASP A 688 3.42 -7.13 -14.95
N ASP A 689 3.09 -5.92 -15.40
CA ASP A 689 1.87 -5.14 -15.15
C ASP A 689 0.67 -5.74 -15.90
N SER A 690 0.22 -6.93 -15.49
CA SER A 690 -0.98 -7.56 -16.02
C SER A 690 -1.89 -8.05 -14.89
N GLU A 691 -2.85 -7.20 -14.50
CA GLU A 691 -3.97 -7.59 -13.65
C GLU A 691 -4.84 -8.64 -14.36
N VAL A 692 -4.50 -9.93 -14.20
CA VAL A 692 -5.36 -11.04 -14.62
C VAL A 692 -6.21 -11.44 -13.42
N ILE A 693 -7.38 -10.81 -13.29
CA ILE A 693 -8.38 -11.22 -12.30
C ILE A 693 -9.17 -12.41 -12.87
N ASP A 694 -9.10 -13.55 -12.18
CA ASP A 694 -9.79 -14.80 -12.53
C ASP A 694 -11.29 -14.73 -12.14
N SER A 695 -12.19 -14.73 -13.13
CA SER A 695 -13.65 -14.62 -12.96
C SER A 695 -14.44 -15.52 -13.91
N SER A 696 -15.15 -16.51 -13.36
CA SER A 696 -15.90 -17.50 -14.13
C SER A 696 -17.34 -17.06 -14.43
N THR A 697 -17.61 -16.45 -15.60
CA THR A 697 -18.95 -16.51 -16.26
C THR A 697 -18.91 -15.90 -17.68
N GLY A 698 -19.28 -16.69 -18.69
CA GLY A 698 -19.05 -16.38 -20.12
C GLY A 698 -20.27 -16.01 -20.97
N GLN A 699 -21.37 -15.46 -20.44
CA GLN A 699 -22.60 -15.31 -21.26
C GLN A 699 -23.33 -13.96 -21.24
N ALA A 700 -22.95 -12.96 -20.45
CA ALA A 700 -23.67 -11.67 -20.41
C ALA A 700 -23.05 -10.51 -21.24
N SER A 701 -21.91 -10.71 -21.90
CA SER A 701 -21.08 -9.61 -22.43
C SER A 701 -21.24 -9.27 -23.91
N ARG A 702 -22.26 -9.81 -24.61
CA ARG A 702 -22.40 -9.58 -26.07
C ARG A 702 -23.00 -8.23 -26.48
N ALA A 703 -23.66 -7.48 -25.59
CA ALA A 703 -24.35 -6.24 -25.95
C ALA A 703 -23.55 -4.94 -25.65
N TYR A 704 -22.44 -5.02 -24.91
CA TYR A 704 -21.77 -3.83 -24.34
C TYR A 704 -20.44 -3.43 -25.02
N VAL A 705 -20.07 -4.10 -26.11
CA VAL A 705 -18.74 -3.95 -26.77
C VAL A 705 -18.64 -2.71 -27.69
N GLY A 706 -19.72 -1.93 -27.84
CA GLY A 706 -19.81 -0.86 -28.84
C GLY A 706 -18.91 0.37 -28.62
N ASN A 707 -18.56 0.71 -27.37
CA ASN A 707 -17.86 1.96 -27.03
C ASN A 707 -16.51 1.78 -26.29
N VAL A 708 -16.08 0.54 -26.02
CA VAL A 708 -14.84 0.30 -25.24
C VAL A 708 -13.57 0.45 -26.10
N SER A 709 -13.67 0.31 -27.44
CA SER A 709 -12.49 0.32 -28.31
C SER A 709 -11.83 1.71 -28.48
N THR A 710 -12.33 2.76 -27.84
CA THR A 710 -11.83 4.14 -27.97
C THR A 710 -11.19 4.68 -26.68
N VAL A 711 -11.22 3.93 -25.57
CA VAL A 711 -10.58 4.37 -24.32
C VAL A 711 -9.07 4.14 -24.41
N PRO A 712 -8.22 5.18 -24.28
CA PRO A 712 -6.77 5.03 -24.33
C PRO A 712 -6.27 4.04 -23.29
N TRP A 713 -5.20 3.30 -23.62
CA TRP A 713 -4.57 2.28 -22.77
C TRP A 713 -5.46 1.08 -22.39
N ILE A 714 -6.67 0.91 -22.96
CA ILE A 714 -7.53 -0.25 -22.69
C ILE A 714 -7.64 -1.13 -23.92
N GLU A 715 -7.23 -2.39 -23.80
CA GLU A 715 -7.42 -3.41 -24.84
C GLU A 715 -8.70 -4.20 -24.58
N THR A 716 -9.63 -4.23 -25.54
CA THR A 716 -10.78 -5.14 -25.47
C THR A 716 -10.41 -6.51 -26.07
N LEU A 717 -10.42 -7.55 -25.25
CA LEU A 717 -10.14 -8.92 -25.69
C LEU A 717 -11.36 -9.48 -26.43
N ARG A 718 -11.20 -9.99 -27.67
CA ARG A 718 -12.29 -10.64 -28.43
C ARG A 718 -12.32 -12.16 -28.17
N GLY A 719 -13.50 -12.79 -28.33
CA GLY A 719 -13.80 -14.16 -27.88
C GLY A 719 -13.05 -15.30 -28.58
N ASP A 720 -12.31 -14.99 -29.64
CA ASP A 720 -11.51 -15.85 -30.50
C ASP A 720 -10.03 -15.92 -30.07
N GLN A 721 -9.59 -15.02 -29.19
CA GLN A 721 -8.32 -15.14 -28.48
C GLN A 721 -8.53 -16.11 -27.33
N LYS A 722 -7.76 -17.20 -27.24
CA LYS A 722 -7.87 -18.25 -26.22
C LYS A 722 -7.90 -17.65 -24.80
N ARG A 723 -9.09 -17.34 -24.30
CA ARG A 723 -9.28 -16.84 -22.95
C ARG A 723 -9.06 -17.98 -21.97
N PRO A 724 -8.22 -17.80 -20.93
CA PRO A 724 -8.37 -18.56 -19.72
C PRO A 724 -9.82 -18.39 -19.24
N VAL A 725 -10.46 -19.48 -18.84
CA VAL A 725 -11.84 -19.46 -18.30
C VAL A 725 -11.79 -18.61 -17.02
N GLY A 726 -12.16 -17.33 -17.10
CA GLY A 726 -11.78 -16.40 -16.03
C GLY A 726 -11.59 -14.95 -16.45
N SER A 727 -10.99 -14.71 -17.62
CA SER A 727 -10.45 -13.39 -17.93
C SER A 727 -11.55 -12.38 -18.33
N ARG A 728 -11.49 -11.17 -17.76
CA ARG A 728 -12.33 -10.02 -18.14
C ARG A 728 -12.24 -9.70 -19.64
N VAL A 729 -13.24 -8.97 -20.15
CA VAL A 729 -13.34 -8.63 -21.57
C VAL A 729 -12.37 -7.50 -21.97
N TRP A 730 -11.61 -6.95 -21.02
CA TRP A 730 -10.63 -5.90 -21.24
C TRP A 730 -9.41 -6.01 -20.32
N ARG A 731 -8.28 -5.42 -20.71
CA ARG A 731 -7.05 -5.26 -19.91
C ARG A 731 -6.43 -3.88 -20.12
N VAL A 732 -5.74 -3.35 -19.12
CA VAL A 732 -4.98 -2.09 -19.24
C VAL A 732 -3.59 -2.38 -19.80
N ARG A 733 -3.14 -1.55 -20.75
CA ARG A 733 -1.87 -1.66 -21.45
C ARG A 733 -1.35 -0.27 -21.83
N ARG A 734 -0.31 0.18 -21.12
CA ARG A 734 0.33 1.49 -21.33
C ARG A 734 0.91 1.66 -22.74
N ASP A 735 1.31 0.57 -23.40
CA ASP A 735 1.87 0.60 -24.75
C ASP A 735 0.84 0.94 -25.84
N LEU A 736 -0.46 0.77 -25.58
CA LEU A 736 -1.53 1.10 -26.54
C LEU A 736 -1.83 2.60 -26.67
N GLY A 737 -1.35 3.42 -25.73
CA GLY A 737 -1.54 4.87 -25.80
C GLY A 737 -0.75 5.56 -26.92
N ARG A 738 0.22 4.87 -27.51
CA ARG A 738 1.13 5.44 -28.52
C ARG A 738 0.52 5.65 -29.91
N ASN A 739 -0.66 5.09 -30.20
CA ASN A 739 -1.16 4.96 -31.57
C ASN A 739 -2.44 5.76 -31.90
N ASN A 740 -2.92 6.65 -31.03
CA ASN A 740 -4.17 7.39 -31.27
C ASN A 740 -3.96 8.86 -31.71
N GLY A 741 -2.76 9.22 -32.17
CA GLY A 741 -2.50 10.51 -32.81
C GLY A 741 -2.39 10.36 -34.32
N ASP A 742 -3.54 10.37 -35.00
CA ASP A 742 -3.69 10.78 -36.41
C ASP A 742 -4.93 11.68 -36.53
#